data_AF-X6P5Y4-F1
#
_entry.id   AF-X6P5Y4-F1
#
_cell.length_a   1.000
_cell.length_b   1.000
_cell.length_c   1.000
_cell.angle_alpha   90.00
_cell.angle_beta   90.00
_cell.angle_gamma   90.00
#
_symmetry.space_group_name_H-M   'P 1'
#
loop_
_entity.id
_entity.type
_entity.pdbx_description
1 polymer ?
#
loop_
_entity_poly.entity_id
_entity_poly.type
_entity_poly.pdbx_seq_one_letter_code
_entity_poly.pdbx_strand_id
1 'polypeptide(L)'
;MLPQQQASLMKLLQTLGDQIDKSVILEAWKKHGEIGLNFVSMSKKKKKICQIDLVSIYHRIQRDNELEILRRICLSVLWNILNHPTKVKYRQLDDNALYSYLKRKCTQRGVKIDTIAVKMERYLQQFGFQKESDNNWYYSTDVQILRLWQYYEEWVNTQTRSIPKKVCMLKNGRWRDYEILLDYEYRRIMLLDVGKGKNKLKVETLQVGNPKKSSLEFNVCIEWYNDSSTIATTCTKWFCVILNDSWHFRTETLQEIYALSDLCSVKQTNKQKKICARVFGMKIMFNSFHVVWKDRCMCLHKEPCNPYWMTLRKGLDRLKKKYEMAAEYDNGAKKLIAFENKYEQCNPVIPLYTNENMLLHDIYKNVDHYPKVQVSWKIIGISIIPYKCTKRIFLRNIKNNKNERIDLKERPAFNPFLYKYDLHKLKPVHFAIHTNFACTIELKQLLHEIITNGYLLDLISKKLPNTNQDIIKQRIRYNEQNPEELVLNDNILTILQKVKILYHNDVHKYMGYPLQLHHICAILLYCNESCNAAFSFDQMQFKHEKWKHLDIYLYTAIQILHRHERREENVMELYCGLKGVRLENIENEIKVGFFISYVQACDNIQVARISKSNEGCILHFHPSMRRANIIFSCDMSWISPCQYGHEILFARSFVYFDMNAKAMSETNKWNAKVESEDKYTQMILLTWTEYDQFIQHITNISIMHKHKINLNLIYISFKYLCDGDMNKATKLLREFKEWKLNDNNKQKYKDWKKEFVKHRCCDRAINLFHIFLTENGILRGHNPVKYAAICTASNGLPYVENDKKTMKKGKRHEFIK
;
A
#
# COMPACT_ATOMS: atom_id res chain seq x y z
N MET A 1 11.85 -43.29 -34.39
CA MET A 1 12.62 -42.77 -33.24
C MET A 1 13.99 -43.43 -33.25
N LEU A 2 15.06 -42.67 -33.04
CA LEU A 2 16.41 -43.23 -32.84
C LEU A 2 16.41 -44.11 -31.56
N PRO A 3 17.25 -45.16 -31.45
CA PRO A 3 17.29 -46.04 -30.28
C PRO A 3 17.44 -45.32 -28.93
N GLN A 4 18.23 -44.24 -28.88
CA GLN A 4 18.40 -43.40 -27.69
C GLN A 4 17.12 -42.62 -27.31
N GLN A 5 16.32 -42.20 -28.29
CA GLN A 5 15.04 -41.52 -28.03
C GLN A 5 14.03 -42.51 -27.44
N GLN A 6 14.03 -43.74 -27.94
CA GLN A 6 13.12 -44.79 -27.48
C GLN A 6 13.48 -45.22 -26.04
N ALA A 7 14.78 -45.38 -25.72
CA ALA A 7 15.24 -45.62 -24.36
C ALA A 7 14.86 -44.49 -23.38
N SER A 8 14.97 -43.24 -23.82
CA SER A 8 14.62 -42.06 -23.00
C SER A 8 13.12 -41.97 -22.74
N LEU A 9 12.28 -42.17 -23.77
CA LEU A 9 10.83 -42.22 -23.62
C LEU A 9 10.38 -43.40 -22.75
N MET A 10 10.97 -44.58 -22.94
CA MET A 10 10.65 -45.78 -22.14
C MET A 10 11.01 -45.58 -20.67
N LYS A 11 12.15 -44.95 -20.37
CA LYS A 11 12.52 -44.58 -18.99
C LYS A 11 11.54 -43.57 -18.40
N LEU A 12 11.08 -42.60 -19.19
CA LEU A 12 10.10 -41.60 -18.77
C LEU A 12 8.73 -42.23 -18.48
N LEU A 13 8.28 -43.16 -19.34
CA LEU A 13 7.03 -43.91 -19.17
C LEU A 13 7.08 -44.90 -18.01
N GLN A 14 8.21 -45.56 -17.76
CA GLN A 14 8.39 -46.42 -16.58
C GLN A 14 8.43 -45.61 -15.28
N THR A 15 9.00 -44.40 -15.31
CA THR A 15 9.20 -43.61 -14.08
C THR A 15 7.98 -42.76 -13.72
N LEU A 16 7.24 -42.26 -14.71
CA LEU A 16 6.13 -41.32 -14.51
C LEU A 16 4.77 -41.90 -14.89
N GLY A 17 4.71 -43.04 -15.57
CA GLY A 17 3.47 -43.63 -16.08
C GLY A 17 2.50 -44.11 -15.00
N ASP A 18 2.96 -44.22 -13.75
CA ASP A 18 2.12 -44.53 -12.59
C ASP A 18 1.55 -43.26 -11.92
N GLN A 19 2.08 -42.08 -12.29
CA GLN A 19 1.73 -40.78 -11.68
C GLN A 19 1.03 -39.83 -12.65
N ILE A 20 1.28 -39.98 -13.95
CA ILE A 20 0.73 -39.18 -15.03
C ILE A 20 0.26 -40.16 -16.10
N ASP A 21 -0.92 -39.89 -16.67
CA ASP A 21 -1.46 -40.68 -17.76
C ASP A 21 -0.41 -40.79 -18.89
N LYS A 22 -0.09 -42.04 -19.26
CA LYS A 22 0.92 -42.36 -20.27
C LYS A 22 0.57 -41.71 -21.62
N SER A 23 -0.70 -41.49 -21.92
CA SER A 23 -1.15 -40.78 -23.13
C SER A 23 -0.73 -39.31 -23.12
N VAL A 24 -0.82 -38.62 -21.98
CA VAL A 24 -0.39 -37.22 -21.82
C VAL A 24 1.14 -37.11 -21.94
N ILE A 25 1.87 -38.09 -21.38
CA ILE A 25 3.33 -38.19 -21.52
C ILE A 25 3.71 -38.36 -23.00
N LEU A 26 3.03 -39.28 -23.70
CA LEU A 26 3.26 -39.57 -25.11
C LEU A 26 2.89 -38.38 -26.02
N GLU A 27 1.81 -37.67 -25.71
CA GLU A 27 1.35 -36.51 -26.48
C GLU A 27 2.31 -35.32 -26.30
N ALA A 28 2.76 -35.06 -25.07
CA ALA A 28 3.79 -34.06 -24.79
C ALA A 28 5.13 -34.41 -25.46
N TRP A 29 5.50 -35.69 -25.47
CA TRP A 29 6.70 -36.17 -26.15
C TRP A 29 6.60 -36.02 -27.68
N LYS A 30 5.48 -36.42 -28.29
CA LYS A 30 5.23 -36.24 -29.74
C LYS A 30 5.26 -34.78 -30.15
N LYS A 31 4.69 -33.88 -29.34
CA LYS A 31 4.59 -32.45 -29.65
C LYS A 31 5.92 -31.69 -29.58
N HIS A 32 6.92 -32.24 -28.87
CA HIS A 32 8.18 -31.54 -28.58
C HIS A 32 9.45 -32.32 -28.93
N GLY A 33 9.35 -33.63 -29.19
CA GLY A 33 10.48 -34.53 -29.40
C GLY A 33 11.18 -34.40 -30.76
N GLU A 34 10.49 -33.90 -31.79
CA GLU A 34 11.08 -33.70 -33.13
C GLU A 34 11.77 -32.34 -33.29
N ILE A 35 11.44 -31.34 -32.48
CA ILE A 35 11.94 -29.96 -32.61
C ILE A 35 13.28 -29.75 -31.84
N GLY A 36 13.70 -30.75 -31.06
CA GLY A 36 14.77 -30.62 -30.06
C GLY A 36 16.22 -30.56 -30.56
N LEU A 37 16.51 -30.81 -31.85
CA LEU A 37 17.91 -30.94 -32.32
C LEU A 37 18.34 -29.97 -33.43
N ASN A 38 17.41 -29.30 -34.14
CA ASN A 38 17.79 -28.29 -35.14
C ASN A 38 18.32 -26.97 -34.54
N PHE A 39 18.40 -26.86 -33.21
CA PHE A 39 18.79 -25.62 -32.52
C PHE A 39 20.26 -25.58 -32.05
N VAL A 40 21.04 -26.65 -32.24
CA VAL A 40 22.44 -26.69 -31.78
C VAL A 40 23.39 -25.91 -32.71
N SER A 41 22.97 -25.53 -33.92
CA SER A 41 23.82 -24.79 -34.88
C SER A 41 23.47 -23.31 -35.09
N MET A 42 22.49 -22.71 -34.37
CA MET A 42 22.14 -21.31 -34.59
C MET A 42 21.95 -20.44 -33.33
N SER A 43 22.86 -19.48 -33.21
CA SER A 43 22.70 -18.12 -32.66
C SER A 43 23.08 -17.83 -31.19
N LYS A 44 24.24 -17.19 -31.06
CA LYS A 44 24.49 -16.10 -30.09
C LYS A 44 23.55 -14.92 -30.42
N LYS A 45 22.39 -14.78 -29.76
CA LYS A 45 21.68 -13.53 -29.36
C LYS A 45 20.18 -13.76 -29.14
N LYS A 46 19.71 -13.44 -27.93
CA LYS A 46 18.32 -13.12 -27.51
C LYS A 46 17.16 -14.05 -27.96
N LYS A 47 16.74 -14.96 -27.06
CA LYS A 47 15.43 -14.93 -26.34
C LYS A 47 15.31 -16.18 -25.45
N LYS A 48 15.40 -15.97 -24.14
CA LYS A 48 14.99 -16.93 -23.09
C LYS A 48 13.47 -17.12 -23.20
N ILE A 49 13.00 -18.27 -23.68
CA ILE A 49 11.80 -18.98 -23.21
C ILE A 49 11.78 -20.37 -23.88
N CYS A 50 11.58 -21.40 -23.04
CA CYS A 50 11.25 -22.79 -23.34
C CYS A 50 12.32 -23.74 -23.91
N GLN A 51 13.16 -24.26 -23.02
CA GLN A 51 13.30 -25.71 -22.82
C GLN A 51 13.42 -25.95 -21.31
N ILE A 52 12.33 -26.38 -20.68
CA ILE A 52 12.43 -27.00 -19.35
C ILE A 52 12.64 -28.48 -19.62
N ASP A 53 13.86 -28.94 -19.44
CA ASP A 53 14.23 -30.35 -19.58
C ASP A 53 13.44 -31.19 -18.56
N LEU A 54 12.71 -32.21 -18.99
CA LEU A 54 11.91 -33.09 -18.10
C LEU A 54 12.80 -33.78 -17.05
N VAL A 55 14.08 -34.01 -17.37
CA VAL A 55 15.10 -34.49 -16.44
C VAL A 55 15.40 -33.45 -15.36
N SER A 56 15.45 -32.16 -15.72
CA SER A 56 15.61 -31.07 -14.74
C SER A 56 14.38 -30.89 -13.85
N ILE A 57 13.17 -31.18 -14.37
CA ILE A 57 11.94 -31.23 -13.57
C ILE A 57 11.98 -32.41 -12.60
N TYR A 58 12.36 -33.61 -13.07
CA TYR A 58 12.47 -34.81 -12.25
C TYR A 58 13.49 -34.63 -11.11
N HIS A 59 14.70 -34.16 -11.42
CA HIS A 59 15.70 -33.86 -10.39
C HIS A 59 15.24 -32.78 -9.41
N ARG A 60 14.42 -31.84 -9.86
CA ARG A 60 13.82 -30.83 -8.99
C ARG A 60 12.73 -31.40 -8.10
N ILE A 61 11.88 -32.29 -8.61
CA ILE A 61 10.87 -33.01 -7.82
C ILE A 61 11.54 -33.88 -6.77
N GLN A 62 12.58 -34.62 -7.15
CA GLN A 62 13.36 -35.44 -6.21
C GLN A 62 13.99 -34.58 -5.12
N ARG A 63 14.62 -33.45 -5.46
CA ARG A 63 15.13 -32.49 -4.47
C ARG A 63 14.04 -31.91 -3.57
N ASP A 64 12.87 -31.59 -4.13
CA ASP A 64 11.75 -31.04 -3.36
C ASP A 64 11.17 -32.09 -2.38
N ASN A 65 11.09 -33.36 -2.80
CA ASN A 65 10.68 -34.48 -1.96
C ASN A 65 11.69 -34.79 -0.86
N GLU A 66 12.99 -34.80 -1.19
CA GLU A 66 14.07 -34.95 -0.20
C GLU A 66 13.98 -33.87 0.87
N LEU A 67 13.87 -32.60 0.44
CA LEU A 67 13.77 -31.45 1.31
C LEU A 67 12.53 -31.53 2.21
N GLU A 68 11.38 -31.97 1.70
CA GLU A 68 10.16 -32.10 2.49
C GLU A 68 10.27 -33.17 3.58
N ILE A 69 10.89 -34.31 3.28
CA ILE A 69 11.15 -35.38 4.27
C ILE A 69 12.07 -34.85 5.38
N LEU A 70 13.24 -34.31 5.01
CA LEU A 70 14.21 -33.79 5.96
C LEU A 70 13.60 -32.69 6.83
N ARG A 71 12.95 -31.71 6.22
CA ARG A 71 12.29 -30.60 6.93
C ARG A 71 11.31 -31.09 7.98
N ARG A 72 10.44 -32.03 7.64
CA ARG A 72 9.40 -32.51 8.57
C ARG A 72 10.01 -33.16 9.81
N ILE A 73 11.11 -33.89 9.62
CA ILE A 73 11.80 -34.62 10.69
C ILE A 73 12.65 -33.66 11.50
N CYS A 74 13.46 -32.81 10.87
CA CYS A 74 14.25 -31.77 11.54
C CYS A 74 13.38 -30.87 12.41
N LEU A 75 12.25 -30.38 11.89
CA LEU A 75 11.32 -29.57 12.67
C LEU A 75 10.70 -30.35 13.83
N SER A 76 10.41 -31.65 13.66
CA SER A 76 9.92 -32.49 14.75
C SER A 76 10.95 -32.63 15.87
N VAL A 77 12.21 -32.90 15.52
CA VAL A 77 13.32 -33.08 16.46
C VAL A 77 13.58 -31.78 17.20
N LEU A 78 13.81 -30.69 16.47
CA LEU A 78 14.07 -29.37 17.04
C LEU A 78 12.91 -28.90 17.93
N TRP A 79 11.66 -29.10 17.48
CA TRP A 79 10.48 -28.74 18.28
C TRP A 79 10.44 -29.46 19.63
N ASN A 80 10.67 -30.78 19.64
CA ASN A 80 10.60 -31.57 20.85
C ASN A 80 11.59 -31.07 21.92
N ILE A 81 12.80 -30.67 21.50
CA ILE A 81 13.82 -30.10 22.38
C ILE A 81 13.44 -28.68 22.82
N LEU A 82 13.02 -27.82 21.88
CA LEU A 82 12.66 -26.42 22.19
C LEU A 82 11.47 -26.32 23.15
N ASN A 83 10.47 -27.20 23.01
CA ASN A 83 9.27 -27.20 23.87
C ASN A 83 9.52 -27.85 25.24
N HIS A 84 10.48 -28.75 25.32
CA HIS A 84 10.78 -29.52 26.52
C HIS A 84 12.28 -29.60 26.79
N PRO A 85 12.94 -28.44 26.99
CA PRO A 85 14.39 -28.39 27.06
C PRO A 85 14.92 -29.26 28.21
N THR A 86 14.20 -29.43 29.31
CA THR A 86 14.63 -30.20 30.49
C THR A 86 14.32 -31.70 30.44
N LYS A 87 13.53 -32.18 29.48
CA LYS A 87 13.10 -33.59 29.45
C LYS A 87 14.05 -34.44 28.62
N VAL A 88 14.82 -35.30 29.31
CA VAL A 88 15.84 -36.19 28.71
C VAL A 88 15.29 -37.04 27.56
N LYS A 89 14.04 -37.53 27.65
CA LYS A 89 13.44 -38.35 26.58
C LYS A 89 13.38 -37.70 25.20
N TYR A 90 13.37 -36.36 25.11
CA TYR A 90 13.37 -35.64 23.84
C TYR A 90 14.78 -35.28 23.34
N ARG A 91 15.80 -35.59 24.17
CA ARG A 91 17.22 -35.46 23.87
C ARG A 91 17.85 -36.77 23.41
N GLN A 92 17.08 -37.86 23.35
CA GLN A 92 17.51 -39.17 22.86
C GLN A 92 16.69 -39.55 21.62
N LEU A 93 17.35 -40.01 20.57
CA LEU A 93 16.72 -40.55 19.37
C LEU A 93 17.26 -41.95 19.09
N ASP A 94 16.35 -42.92 19.00
CA ASP A 94 16.68 -44.26 18.58
C ASP A 94 16.99 -44.27 17.07
N ASP A 95 18.21 -44.68 16.71
CA ASP A 95 18.73 -44.62 15.33
C ASP A 95 17.98 -45.58 14.41
N ASN A 96 17.62 -46.77 14.91
CA ASN A 96 16.86 -47.77 14.16
C ASN A 96 15.43 -47.30 13.87
N ALA A 97 14.79 -46.67 14.84
CA ALA A 97 13.45 -46.10 14.72
C ALA A 97 13.45 -44.91 13.77
N LEU A 98 14.46 -44.03 13.87
CA LEU A 98 14.65 -42.91 12.95
C LEU A 98 14.86 -43.41 11.52
N TYR A 99 15.77 -44.37 11.31
CA TYR A 99 16.06 -44.96 10.00
C TYR A 99 14.83 -45.66 9.41
N SER A 100 14.12 -46.46 10.22
CA SER A 100 12.87 -47.13 9.80
C SER A 100 11.80 -46.12 9.39
N TYR A 101 11.66 -45.03 10.15
CA TYR A 101 10.74 -43.95 9.82
C TYR A 101 11.13 -43.23 8.52
N LEU A 102 12.42 -42.91 8.35
CA LEU A 102 12.98 -42.30 7.13
C LEU A 102 12.76 -43.20 5.92
N LYS A 103 13.06 -44.50 6.03
CA LYS A 103 12.86 -45.50 4.98
C LYS A 103 11.42 -45.50 4.52
N ARG A 104 10.46 -45.59 5.47
CA ARG A 104 9.02 -45.52 5.16
C ARG A 104 8.64 -44.24 4.41
N LYS A 105 9.16 -43.08 4.83
CA LYS A 105 8.88 -41.79 4.17
C LYS A 105 9.54 -41.65 2.79
N CYS A 106 10.73 -42.20 2.62
CA CYS A 106 11.45 -42.24 1.36
C CYS A 106 10.73 -43.12 0.34
N THR A 107 10.28 -44.32 0.76
CA THR A 107 9.47 -45.23 -0.08
C THR A 107 8.16 -44.56 -0.52
N GLN A 108 7.46 -43.88 0.39
CA GLN A 108 6.22 -43.15 0.07
C GLN A 108 6.39 -42.06 -0.98
N ARG A 109 7.61 -41.56 -1.22
CA ARG A 109 7.89 -40.43 -2.11
C ARG A 109 8.87 -40.75 -3.24
N GLY A 110 9.25 -42.01 -3.39
CA GLY A 110 10.20 -42.46 -4.42
C GLY A 110 11.60 -41.85 -4.28
N VAL A 111 12.04 -41.57 -3.04
CA VAL A 111 13.37 -40.99 -2.73
C VAL A 111 14.32 -42.09 -2.26
N LYS A 112 15.61 -41.99 -2.59
CA LYS A 112 16.64 -42.92 -2.11
C LYS A 112 16.97 -42.66 -0.63
N ILE A 113 16.84 -43.69 0.20
CA ILE A 113 17.05 -43.60 1.65
C ILE A 113 18.49 -43.22 2.00
N ASP A 114 19.49 -43.78 1.31
CA ASP A 114 20.91 -43.60 1.66
C ASP A 114 21.32 -42.12 1.65
N THR A 115 20.88 -41.37 0.63
CA THR A 115 21.12 -39.93 0.51
C THR A 115 20.49 -39.15 1.67
N ILE A 116 19.28 -39.54 2.07
CA ILE A 116 18.52 -38.85 3.12
C ILE A 116 19.07 -39.17 4.51
N ALA A 117 19.46 -40.43 4.75
CA ALA A 117 20.05 -40.86 6.02
C ALA A 117 21.34 -40.07 6.29
N VAL A 118 22.28 -40.02 5.35
CA VAL A 118 23.55 -39.26 5.48
C VAL A 118 23.30 -37.77 5.73
N LYS A 119 22.32 -37.16 5.04
CA LYS A 119 21.94 -35.75 5.29
C LYS A 119 21.36 -35.57 6.69
N MET A 120 20.50 -36.48 7.15
CA MET A 120 19.88 -36.42 8.46
C MET A 120 20.93 -36.50 9.58
N GLU A 121 21.89 -37.42 9.48
CA GLU A 121 22.98 -37.54 10.47
C GLU A 121 23.78 -36.23 10.58
N ARG A 122 24.13 -35.63 9.43
CA ARG A 122 24.82 -34.32 9.41
C ARG A 122 24.01 -33.23 10.10
N TYR A 123 22.70 -33.17 9.89
CA TYR A 123 21.85 -32.18 10.56
C TYR A 123 21.74 -32.42 12.06
N LEU A 124 21.62 -33.68 12.51
CA LEU A 124 21.62 -34.03 13.93
C LEU A 124 22.92 -33.57 14.61
N GLN A 125 24.07 -33.83 13.99
CA GLN A 125 25.37 -33.34 14.46
C GLN A 125 25.42 -31.81 14.52
N GLN A 126 24.93 -31.11 13.50
CA GLN A 126 24.87 -29.64 13.48
C GLN A 126 24.02 -29.08 14.62
N PHE A 127 22.90 -29.73 14.94
CA PHE A 127 22.04 -29.33 16.06
C PHE A 127 22.73 -29.54 17.41
N GLY A 128 23.66 -30.50 17.50
CA GLY A 128 24.42 -30.83 18.71
C GLY A 128 24.23 -32.25 19.23
N PHE A 129 23.59 -33.14 18.46
CA PHE A 129 23.51 -34.56 18.82
C PHE A 129 24.83 -35.28 18.55
N GLN A 130 25.14 -36.23 19.43
CA GLN A 130 26.28 -37.13 19.31
C GLN A 130 25.77 -38.57 19.25
N LYS A 131 26.42 -39.40 18.44
CA LYS A 131 26.11 -40.84 18.36
C LYS A 131 26.96 -41.57 19.41
N GLU A 132 26.33 -42.31 20.31
CA GLU A 132 27.02 -43.06 21.37
C GLU A 132 27.24 -44.54 20.97
N SER A 133 27.85 -45.32 21.86
CA SER A 133 28.24 -46.73 21.59
C SER A 133 27.07 -47.68 21.36
N ASP A 134 25.87 -47.32 21.82
CA ASP A 134 24.62 -48.06 21.55
C ASP A 134 24.01 -47.73 20.18
N ASN A 135 24.73 -46.94 19.37
CA ASN A 135 24.31 -46.38 18.08
C ASN A 135 23.15 -45.38 18.14
N ASN A 136 22.66 -44.99 19.31
CA ASN A 136 21.61 -43.97 19.43
C ASN A 136 22.18 -42.55 19.46
N TRP A 137 21.33 -41.56 19.19
CA TRP A 137 21.71 -40.15 19.18
C TRP A 137 21.30 -39.46 20.48
N TYR A 138 22.25 -38.77 21.11
CA TYR A 138 22.08 -38.08 22.38
C TYR A 138 22.44 -36.60 22.28
N TYR A 139 21.62 -35.75 22.90
CA TYR A 139 21.91 -34.33 23.11
C TYR A 139 22.42 -34.16 24.55
N SER A 140 23.71 -34.41 24.75
CA SER A 140 24.37 -34.49 26.06
C SER A 140 24.70 -33.13 26.69
N THR A 141 24.64 -32.05 25.92
CA THR A 141 24.97 -30.70 26.39
C THR A 141 23.75 -29.92 26.92
N ASP A 142 24.01 -28.85 27.67
CA ASP A 142 22.97 -27.89 28.02
C ASP A 142 22.30 -27.34 26.75
N VAL A 143 20.96 -27.35 26.75
CA VAL A 143 20.17 -26.99 25.57
C VAL A 143 20.39 -25.52 25.23
N GLN A 144 21.08 -25.28 24.13
CA GLN A 144 21.30 -23.94 23.58
C GLN A 144 20.07 -23.46 22.82
N ILE A 145 19.04 -22.99 23.53
CA ILE A 145 17.73 -22.60 22.97
C ILE A 145 17.88 -21.66 21.77
N LEU A 146 18.75 -20.64 21.86
CA LEU A 146 18.94 -19.67 20.79
C LEU A 146 19.52 -20.31 19.51
N ARG A 147 20.49 -21.23 19.66
CA ARG A 147 21.10 -21.94 18.53
C ARG A 147 20.08 -22.87 17.87
N LEU A 148 19.31 -23.62 18.66
CA LEU A 148 18.26 -24.48 18.14
C LEU A 148 17.11 -23.70 17.48
N TRP A 149 16.79 -22.51 18.00
CA TRP A 149 15.84 -21.59 17.39
C TRP A 149 16.30 -21.12 16.00
N GLN A 150 17.57 -20.76 15.83
CA GLN A 150 18.13 -20.37 14.53
C GLN A 150 18.02 -21.51 13.50
N TYR A 151 18.32 -22.75 13.88
CA TYR A 151 18.10 -23.90 13.00
C TYR A 151 16.62 -24.12 12.70
N TYR A 152 15.74 -23.92 13.69
CA TYR A 152 14.29 -24.02 13.49
C TYR A 152 13.80 -22.98 12.48
N GLU A 153 14.23 -21.73 12.64
CA GLU A 153 13.97 -20.62 11.74
C GLU A 153 14.43 -20.94 10.31
N GLU A 154 15.65 -21.46 10.13
CA GLU A 154 16.17 -21.86 8.83
C GLU A 154 15.23 -22.86 8.13
N TRP A 155 14.82 -23.91 8.85
CA TRP A 155 13.91 -24.93 8.32
C TRP A 155 12.50 -24.40 8.05
N VAL A 156 11.95 -23.54 8.93
CA VAL A 156 10.65 -22.90 8.72
C VAL A 156 10.67 -21.97 7.51
N ASN A 157 11.75 -21.21 7.32
CA ASN A 157 11.90 -20.29 6.19
C ASN A 157 12.00 -21.02 4.83
N THR A 158 12.26 -22.34 4.81
CA THR A 158 12.08 -23.14 3.60
C THR A 158 10.59 -23.38 3.23
N GLN A 159 9.65 -23.16 4.17
CA GLN A 159 8.22 -23.39 3.98
C GLN A 159 7.52 -22.18 3.34
N THR A 160 7.94 -20.97 3.68
CA THR A 160 7.25 -19.71 3.36
C THR A 160 8.19 -18.53 3.18
N ARG A 161 7.69 -17.49 2.50
CA ARG A 161 8.39 -16.18 2.42
C ARG A 161 7.93 -15.25 3.55
N SER A 162 8.85 -14.38 3.97
CA SER A 162 8.63 -13.09 4.65
C SER A 162 7.54 -13.08 5.72
N ILE A 163 7.86 -13.57 6.92
CA ILE A 163 7.10 -13.34 8.15
C ILE A 163 7.73 -12.13 8.85
N PRO A 164 6.96 -11.27 9.54
CA PRO A 164 7.56 -10.31 10.48
C PRO A 164 8.51 -11.05 11.42
N LYS A 165 9.76 -10.60 11.57
CA LYS A 165 10.70 -11.29 12.47
C LYS A 165 10.29 -11.15 13.94
N LYS A 166 9.58 -10.07 14.26
CA LYS A 166 9.14 -9.72 15.60
C LYS A 166 7.67 -9.32 15.60
N VAL A 167 6.98 -9.64 16.68
CA VAL A 167 5.61 -9.19 16.96
C VAL A 167 5.48 -8.86 18.42
N CYS A 168 4.54 -7.97 18.75
CA CYS A 168 4.19 -7.68 20.12
C CYS A 168 2.87 -8.39 20.46
N MET A 169 2.88 -9.28 21.46
CA MET A 169 1.71 -10.07 21.85
C MET A 169 1.23 -9.67 23.26
N LEU A 170 -0.08 -9.59 23.44
CA LEU A 170 -0.69 -9.34 24.75
C LEU A 170 -0.70 -10.63 25.56
N LYS A 171 -0.02 -10.62 26.71
CA LYS A 171 0.03 -11.76 27.63
C LYS A 171 -0.15 -11.32 29.07
N ASN A 172 -1.13 -11.90 29.74
CA ASN A 172 -1.47 -11.59 31.14
C ASN A 172 -1.65 -10.08 31.36
N GLY A 173 -2.38 -9.42 30.44
CA GLY A 173 -2.62 -7.98 30.47
C GLY A 173 -1.42 -7.08 30.14
N ARG A 174 -0.28 -7.65 29.71
CA ARG A 174 0.92 -6.88 29.35
C ARG A 174 1.41 -7.24 27.95
N TRP A 175 1.72 -6.21 27.17
CA TRP A 175 2.35 -6.36 25.86
C TRP A 175 3.83 -6.77 26.00
N ARG A 176 4.27 -7.75 25.21
CA ARG A 176 5.65 -8.22 25.18
C ARG A 176 6.08 -8.51 23.76
N ASP A 177 7.35 -8.26 23.48
CA ASP A 177 7.95 -8.53 22.17
C ASP A 177 8.44 -9.97 22.10
N TYR A 178 8.14 -10.61 20.97
CA TYR A 178 8.54 -11.97 20.66
C TYR A 178 9.16 -12.01 19.28
N GLU A 179 10.17 -12.86 19.10
CA GLU A 179 10.47 -13.36 17.76
C GLU A 179 9.41 -14.39 17.38
N ILE A 180 8.92 -14.34 16.14
CA ILE A 180 7.81 -15.18 15.68
C ILE A 180 8.25 -16.07 14.51
N LEU A 181 7.83 -17.33 14.54
CA LEU A 181 7.92 -18.26 13.42
C LEU A 181 6.56 -18.91 13.20
N LEU A 182 6.21 -19.20 11.94
CA LEU A 182 5.00 -19.94 11.59
C LEU A 182 5.37 -21.29 10.99
N ASP A 183 5.17 -22.34 11.77
CA ASP A 183 5.37 -23.71 11.32
C ASP A 183 4.08 -24.24 10.68
N TYR A 184 4.04 -24.16 9.34
CA TYR A 184 2.91 -24.64 8.55
C TYR A 184 2.77 -26.16 8.58
N GLU A 185 3.86 -26.90 8.80
CA GLU A 185 3.81 -28.36 8.81
C GLU A 185 2.94 -28.84 9.97
N TYR A 186 2.99 -28.14 11.11
CA TYR A 186 2.26 -28.49 12.33
C TYR A 186 1.18 -27.47 12.73
N ARG A 187 0.92 -26.47 11.87
CA ARG A 187 -0.15 -25.45 12.04
C ARG A 187 -0.03 -24.62 13.33
N ARG A 188 1.19 -24.24 13.70
CA ARG A 188 1.46 -23.52 14.96
C ARG A 188 2.31 -22.29 14.75
N ILE A 189 2.01 -21.27 15.54
CA ILE A 189 2.87 -20.10 15.73
C ILE A 189 3.83 -20.42 16.87
N MET A 190 5.11 -20.14 16.67
CA MET A 190 6.14 -20.21 17.70
C MET A 190 6.59 -18.81 18.07
N LEU A 191 6.79 -18.59 19.37
CA LEU A 191 7.15 -17.30 19.94
C LEU A 191 8.34 -17.47 20.87
N LEU A 192 9.44 -16.78 20.60
CA LEU A 192 10.61 -16.74 21.49
C LEU A 192 10.61 -15.43 22.27
N ASP A 193 10.51 -15.54 23.61
CA ASP A 193 10.64 -14.39 24.52
C ASP A 193 12.13 -14.01 24.65
N VAL A 194 12.51 -12.91 24.01
CA VAL A 194 13.89 -12.38 24.03
C VAL A 194 14.09 -11.36 25.17
N GLY A 195 13.02 -11.02 25.90
CA GLY A 195 12.96 -9.86 26.80
C GLY A 195 13.51 -10.07 28.22
N LYS A 196 14.11 -11.22 28.55
CA LYS A 196 14.55 -11.54 29.93
C LYS A 196 15.99 -12.06 30.04
N GLY A 197 16.94 -11.43 29.36
CA GLY A 197 18.36 -11.81 29.46
C GLY A 197 18.65 -13.23 28.96
N LYS A 198 19.93 -13.54 28.71
CA LYS A 198 20.33 -14.81 28.07
C LYS A 198 19.91 -16.07 28.86
N ASN A 199 19.63 -15.94 30.17
CA ASN A 199 19.40 -17.09 31.06
C ASN A 199 17.92 -17.48 31.26
N LYS A 200 16.95 -16.81 30.60
CA LYS A 200 15.51 -17.14 30.69
C LYS A 200 14.79 -17.15 29.34
N LEU A 201 15.48 -17.57 28.27
CA LEU A 201 14.84 -17.76 26.97
C LEU A 201 13.74 -18.83 27.10
N LYS A 202 12.53 -18.48 26.67
CA LYS A 202 11.38 -19.40 26.68
C LYS A 202 10.71 -19.37 25.32
N VAL A 203 10.51 -20.56 24.75
CA VAL A 203 9.70 -20.75 23.55
C VAL A 203 8.27 -21.07 23.96
N GLU A 204 7.33 -20.40 23.32
CA GLU A 204 5.90 -20.62 23.48
C GLU A 204 5.28 -20.99 22.14
N THR A 205 4.14 -21.67 22.18
CA THR A 205 3.41 -22.01 20.96
C THR A 205 1.92 -21.79 21.06
N LEU A 206 1.35 -21.44 19.91
CA LEU A 206 -0.07 -21.23 19.72
C LEU A 206 -0.51 -22.15 18.57
N GLN A 207 -1.46 -23.03 18.85
CA GLN A 207 -1.97 -23.98 17.85
C GLN A 207 -3.10 -23.32 17.04
N VAL A 208 -2.81 -22.89 15.81
CA VAL A 208 -3.75 -22.08 15.00
C VAL A 208 -4.73 -22.96 14.21
N GLY A 209 -4.31 -24.15 13.78
CA GLY A 209 -5.11 -25.08 12.99
C GLY A 209 -5.01 -26.52 13.47
N ASN A 210 -5.63 -27.46 12.76
CA ASN A 210 -5.60 -28.88 13.14
C ASN A 210 -4.24 -29.51 12.75
N PRO A 211 -3.43 -30.00 13.70
CA PRO A 211 -2.13 -30.60 13.39
C PRO A 211 -2.25 -31.90 12.58
N LYS A 212 -3.41 -32.55 12.56
CA LYS A 212 -3.61 -33.86 11.89
C LYS A 212 -3.88 -33.74 10.37
N LYS A 213 -4.01 -32.53 9.79
CA LYS A 213 -4.20 -32.23 8.34
C LYS A 213 -5.35 -32.96 7.61
N SER A 214 -6.09 -33.85 8.26
CA SER A 214 -7.07 -34.75 7.62
C SER A 214 -8.50 -34.20 7.58
N SER A 215 -8.81 -33.14 8.32
CA SER A 215 -10.13 -32.49 8.31
C SER A 215 -10.13 -31.22 7.47
N LEU A 216 -11.28 -30.89 6.89
CA LEU A 216 -11.53 -29.53 6.37
C LEU A 216 -11.38 -28.53 7.53
N GLU A 217 -10.45 -27.59 7.39
CA GLU A 217 -10.24 -26.51 8.36
C GLU A 217 -10.95 -25.24 7.87
N PHE A 218 -11.78 -24.67 8.74
CA PHE A 218 -12.58 -23.46 8.47
C PHE A 218 -12.54 -22.43 9.61
N ASN A 219 -11.84 -22.74 10.72
CA ASN A 219 -12.09 -22.13 12.02
C ASN A 219 -11.01 -21.13 12.45
N VAL A 220 -10.13 -20.69 11.56
CA VAL A 220 -9.19 -19.60 11.91
C VAL A 220 -9.96 -18.28 11.88
N CYS A 221 -10.37 -17.80 13.05
CA CYS A 221 -10.95 -16.48 13.20
C CYS A 221 -9.81 -15.44 13.22
N ILE A 222 -9.95 -14.41 12.39
CA ILE A 222 -8.99 -13.31 12.28
C ILE A 222 -9.78 -12.02 12.27
N GLU A 223 -9.62 -11.24 13.34
CA GLU A 223 -10.25 -9.93 13.50
C GLU A 223 -9.17 -8.85 13.57
N TRP A 224 -9.52 -7.64 13.11
CA TRP A 224 -8.62 -6.49 13.14
C TRP A 224 -9.21 -5.40 14.02
N TYR A 225 -8.35 -4.70 14.75
CA TYR A 225 -8.73 -3.49 15.47
C TYR A 225 -7.55 -2.52 15.57
N ASN A 226 -7.86 -1.25 15.79
CA ASN A 226 -6.86 -0.20 16.01
C ASN A 226 -6.70 0.03 17.53
N ASP A 227 -5.48 -0.06 18.05
CA ASP A 227 -5.16 0.32 19.42
C ASP A 227 -4.51 1.72 19.43
N SER A 228 -5.24 2.66 20.03
CA SER A 228 -4.84 4.06 20.17
C SER A 228 -4.51 4.44 21.62
N SER A 229 -4.55 3.49 22.54
CA SER A 229 -4.41 3.73 23.99
C SER A 229 -3.07 4.37 24.36
N THR A 230 -2.01 4.07 23.61
CA THR A 230 -0.66 4.58 23.88
C THR A 230 -0.24 5.77 23.00
N ILE A 231 -1.09 6.26 22.10
CA ILE A 231 -0.72 7.33 21.14
C ILE A 231 -0.21 8.57 21.88
N ALA A 232 -0.84 8.94 22.99
CA ALA A 232 -0.49 10.12 23.77
C ALA A 232 0.89 10.03 24.43
N THR A 233 1.42 8.83 24.65
CA THR A 233 2.69 8.61 25.37
C THR A 233 3.81 8.12 24.47
N THR A 234 3.53 7.24 23.51
CA THR A 234 4.55 6.61 22.66
C THR A 234 4.64 7.20 21.25
N CYS A 235 3.68 8.05 20.86
CA CYS A 235 3.51 8.52 19.47
C CYS A 235 3.33 7.37 18.44
N THR A 236 2.83 6.22 18.89
CA THR A 236 2.66 5.03 18.05
C THR A 236 1.19 4.70 17.93
N LYS A 237 0.73 4.50 16.68
CA LYS A 237 -0.54 3.83 16.42
C LYS A 237 -0.26 2.36 16.22
N TRP A 238 -1.04 1.52 16.90
CA TRP A 238 -0.90 0.09 16.78
C TRP A 238 -2.04 -0.46 15.93
N PHE A 239 -1.69 -1.22 14.91
CA PHE A 239 -2.65 -2.06 14.21
C PHE A 239 -2.62 -3.45 14.83
N CYS A 240 -3.79 -3.97 15.19
CA CYS A 240 -3.88 -5.19 15.98
C CYS A 240 -4.65 -6.28 15.25
N VAL A 241 -4.22 -7.52 15.49
CA VAL A 241 -4.89 -8.75 15.03
C VAL A 241 -5.28 -9.57 16.25
N ILE A 242 -6.52 -10.07 16.24
CA ILE A 242 -6.98 -11.11 17.15
C ILE A 242 -7.07 -12.41 16.36
N LEU A 243 -6.35 -13.43 16.81
CA LEU A 243 -6.45 -14.79 16.30
C LEU A 243 -7.28 -15.65 17.25
N ASN A 244 -8.28 -16.34 16.71
CA ASN A 244 -9.17 -17.26 17.42
C ASN A 244 -9.71 -16.67 18.74
N ASP A 245 -10.09 -15.39 18.71
CA ASP A 245 -10.68 -14.63 19.81
C ASP A 245 -9.84 -14.57 21.11
N SER A 246 -8.59 -15.03 21.06
CA SER A 246 -7.77 -15.28 22.27
C SER A 246 -6.40 -14.64 22.20
N TRP A 247 -5.77 -14.60 21.02
CA TRP A 247 -4.40 -14.15 20.88
C TRP A 247 -4.36 -12.79 20.19
N HIS A 248 -3.97 -11.78 20.96
CA HIS A 248 -3.87 -10.41 20.48
C HIS A 248 -2.42 -10.10 20.12
N PHE A 249 -2.23 -9.67 18.88
CA PHE A 249 -0.97 -9.18 18.35
C PHE A 249 -1.13 -7.73 17.96
N ARG A 250 -0.06 -6.95 18.09
CA ARG A 250 0.02 -5.60 17.54
C ARG A 250 1.30 -5.44 16.74
N THR A 251 1.23 -4.63 15.68
CA THR A 251 2.35 -4.26 14.82
C THR A 251 2.35 -2.75 14.57
N GLU A 252 3.49 -2.24 14.12
CA GLU A 252 3.67 -0.82 13.78
C GLU A 252 3.21 -0.52 12.35
N THR A 253 3.10 -1.53 11.50
CA THR A 253 2.78 -1.34 10.08
C THR A 253 1.57 -2.19 9.65
N LEU A 254 0.81 -1.67 8.69
CA LEU A 254 -0.33 -2.39 8.13
C LEU A 254 0.14 -3.60 7.29
N GLN A 255 1.30 -3.48 6.64
CA GLN A 255 1.91 -4.53 5.84
C GLN A 255 2.27 -5.75 6.69
N GLU A 256 2.80 -5.55 7.91
CA GLU A 256 3.08 -6.65 8.84
C GLU A 256 1.80 -7.39 9.25
N ILE A 257 0.68 -6.67 9.40
CA ILE A 257 -0.61 -7.30 9.74
C ILE A 257 -1.19 -8.02 8.53
N TYR A 258 -1.13 -7.43 7.34
CA TYR A 258 -1.51 -8.15 6.12
C TYR A 258 -0.69 -9.43 5.99
N ALA A 259 0.63 -9.37 6.20
CA ALA A 259 1.47 -10.54 6.22
C ALA A 259 1.00 -11.54 7.29
N LEU A 260 0.86 -11.13 8.55
CA LEU A 260 0.44 -12.01 9.65
C LEU A 260 -0.96 -12.64 9.40
N SER A 261 -1.92 -11.84 8.93
CA SER A 261 -3.29 -12.24 8.63
C SER A 261 -3.34 -13.21 7.45
N ASP A 262 -2.69 -12.89 6.33
CA ASP A 262 -2.65 -13.76 5.15
C ASP A 262 -1.94 -15.08 5.46
N LEU A 263 -0.87 -15.03 6.26
CA LEU A 263 -0.13 -16.20 6.72
C LEU A 263 -1.04 -17.16 7.50
N CYS A 264 -1.83 -16.63 8.42
CA CYS A 264 -2.81 -17.41 9.19
C CYS A 264 -4.01 -17.86 8.34
N SER A 265 -4.22 -17.26 7.16
CA SER A 265 -5.36 -17.54 6.28
C SER A 265 -5.07 -18.67 5.28
N VAL A 266 -3.98 -18.60 4.49
CA VAL A 266 -3.63 -19.58 3.43
C VAL A 266 -2.14 -19.52 3.08
N LYS A 267 -1.43 -20.67 2.95
CA LYS A 267 -0.06 -20.69 2.40
C LYS A 267 -0.02 -20.10 0.97
N GLN A 268 0.94 -19.23 0.71
CA GLN A 268 1.25 -18.76 -0.64
C GLN A 268 2.16 -19.78 -1.35
N THR A 269 1.76 -20.26 -2.54
CA THR A 269 2.67 -21.02 -3.41
C THR A 269 3.43 -20.06 -4.32
N ASN A 270 4.73 -20.31 -4.52
CA ASN A 270 5.61 -19.51 -5.37
C ASN A 270 5.03 -19.37 -6.80
N LYS A 271 4.66 -18.16 -7.19
CA LYS A 271 4.21 -17.82 -8.56
C LYS A 271 5.34 -17.70 -9.60
N GLN A 272 6.60 -17.96 -9.23
CA GLN A 272 7.71 -18.08 -10.19
C GLN A 272 7.89 -19.53 -10.65
N LYS A 273 7.03 -19.95 -11.58
CA LYS A 273 7.31 -20.85 -12.73
C LYS A 273 6.00 -21.19 -13.44
N LYS A 274 5.63 -20.35 -14.42
CA LYS A 274 4.36 -20.42 -15.19
C LYS A 274 4.25 -21.60 -16.16
N ILE A 275 5.11 -22.62 -16.05
CA ILE A 275 5.04 -23.86 -16.86
C ILE A 275 4.99 -25.10 -15.94
N CYS A 276 5.74 -25.12 -14.82
CA CYS A 276 5.60 -26.19 -13.81
C CYS A 276 4.32 -26.09 -12.96
N ALA A 277 3.71 -24.90 -12.85
CA ALA A 277 2.52 -24.68 -12.04
C ALA A 277 1.25 -25.39 -12.55
N ARG A 278 1.23 -25.85 -13.82
CA ARG A 278 0.11 -26.62 -14.37
C ARG A 278 0.19 -28.12 -14.07
N VAL A 279 1.31 -28.64 -13.55
CA VAL A 279 1.52 -30.09 -13.41
C VAL A 279 1.64 -30.55 -11.94
N PHE A 280 2.03 -29.72 -10.98
CA PHE A 280 2.35 -30.19 -9.61
C PHE A 280 1.73 -29.35 -8.48
N GLY A 281 0.41 -29.18 -8.51
CA GLY A 281 -0.33 -28.39 -7.53
C GLY A 281 -0.44 -29.04 -6.15
N MET A 282 0.54 -28.85 -5.27
CA MET A 282 0.31 -29.00 -3.82
C MET A 282 0.21 -27.62 -3.15
N LYS A 283 -1.02 -27.07 -3.12
CA LYS A 283 -1.41 -25.93 -2.29
C LYS A 283 -1.70 -26.45 -0.88
N ILE A 284 -0.88 -26.12 0.11
CA ILE A 284 -1.22 -26.36 1.52
C ILE A 284 -2.08 -25.18 2.01
N MET A 285 -3.41 -25.29 1.91
CA MET A 285 -4.30 -24.22 2.40
C MET A 285 -4.51 -24.36 3.92
N PHE A 286 -4.54 -23.26 4.67
CA PHE A 286 -4.93 -23.27 6.10
C PHE A 286 -6.45 -23.41 6.20
N ASN A 287 -7.18 -22.64 5.38
CA ASN A 287 -8.62 -22.76 5.26
C ASN A 287 -9.01 -23.37 3.91
N SER A 288 -9.96 -24.31 3.94
CA SER A 288 -10.42 -24.99 2.72
C SER A 288 -11.14 -24.01 1.79
N PHE A 289 -11.86 -23.04 2.36
CA PHE A 289 -12.55 -21.97 1.64
C PHE A 289 -12.03 -20.60 2.08
N HIS A 290 -11.76 -19.70 1.13
CA HIS A 290 -11.38 -18.32 1.42
C HIS A 290 -11.84 -17.37 0.33
N VAL A 291 -12.15 -16.15 0.74
CA VAL A 291 -12.48 -15.03 -0.15
C VAL A 291 -11.20 -14.25 -0.41
N VAL A 292 -10.91 -14.00 -1.68
CA VAL A 292 -9.86 -13.09 -2.11
C VAL A 292 -10.47 -11.76 -2.48
N TRP A 293 -9.94 -10.69 -1.93
CA TRP A 293 -10.36 -9.34 -2.23
C TRP A 293 -9.13 -8.48 -2.53
N LYS A 294 -9.34 -7.41 -3.30
CA LYS A 294 -8.29 -6.43 -3.60
C LYS A 294 -8.59 -5.14 -2.88
N ASP A 295 -7.59 -4.56 -2.23
CA ASP A 295 -7.70 -3.21 -1.68
C ASP A 295 -7.44 -2.14 -2.76
N ARG A 296 -7.45 -0.87 -2.35
CA ARG A 296 -7.17 0.28 -3.22
C ARG A 296 -5.74 0.35 -3.72
N CYS A 297 -4.81 -0.30 -3.02
CA CYS A 297 -3.41 -0.45 -3.40
C CYS A 297 -3.20 -1.65 -4.34
N MET A 298 -4.28 -2.32 -4.75
CA MET A 298 -4.29 -3.54 -5.56
C MET A 298 -3.59 -4.73 -4.87
N CYS A 299 -3.37 -4.64 -3.56
CA CYS A 299 -2.90 -5.76 -2.75
C CYS A 299 -4.01 -6.79 -2.65
N LEU A 300 -3.64 -8.05 -2.90
CA LEU A 300 -4.54 -9.20 -2.81
C LEU A 300 -4.52 -9.73 -1.39
N HIS A 301 -5.65 -9.61 -0.72
CA HIS A 301 -5.85 -10.10 0.65
C HIS A 301 -6.68 -11.38 0.63
N LYS A 302 -6.45 -12.26 1.60
CA LYS A 302 -7.22 -13.50 1.75
C LYS A 302 -7.97 -13.50 3.07
N GLU A 303 -9.27 -13.76 2.98
CA GLU A 303 -10.16 -13.84 4.12
C GLU A 303 -10.65 -15.27 4.31
N PRO A 304 -10.35 -15.90 5.46
CA PRO A 304 -10.82 -17.24 5.74
C PRO A 304 -12.30 -17.21 6.13
N CYS A 305 -13.11 -18.02 5.45
CA CYS A 305 -14.54 -18.10 5.71
C CYS A 305 -14.96 -19.57 5.85
N ASN A 306 -15.75 -19.88 6.88
CA ASN A 306 -16.44 -21.17 6.97
C ASN A 306 -17.70 -21.13 6.10
N PRO A 307 -17.74 -21.83 4.95
CA PRO A 307 -18.84 -21.68 4.02
C PRO A 307 -20.15 -22.28 4.55
N TYR A 308 -20.08 -23.19 5.51
CA TYR A 308 -21.25 -23.85 6.10
C TYR A 308 -21.96 -23.01 7.17
N TRP A 309 -21.28 -22.01 7.75
CA TRP A 309 -21.83 -21.15 8.81
C TRP A 309 -21.89 -19.67 8.44
N MET A 310 -21.10 -19.24 7.46
CA MET A 310 -21.04 -17.86 7.00
C MET A 310 -22.12 -17.62 5.93
N THR A 311 -22.93 -16.59 6.11
CA THR A 311 -23.80 -16.07 5.04
C THR A 311 -23.06 -15.06 4.19
N LEU A 312 -23.53 -14.77 2.97
CA LEU A 312 -22.97 -13.72 2.13
C LEU A 312 -22.94 -12.37 2.88
N ARG A 313 -24.01 -12.02 3.58
CA ARG A 313 -24.11 -10.82 4.43
C ARG A 313 -23.03 -10.79 5.50
N LYS A 314 -22.91 -11.85 6.32
CA LYS A 314 -21.90 -11.90 7.39
C LYS A 314 -20.48 -11.80 6.85
N GLY A 315 -20.20 -12.43 5.70
CA GLY A 315 -18.92 -12.33 5.01
C GLY A 315 -18.62 -10.91 4.52
N LEU A 316 -19.60 -10.24 3.91
CA LEU A 316 -19.47 -8.86 3.46
C LEU A 316 -19.30 -7.88 4.63
N ASP A 317 -20.05 -8.07 5.72
CA ASP A 317 -19.92 -7.24 6.93
C ASP A 317 -18.55 -7.39 7.58
N ARG A 318 -17.97 -8.59 7.58
CA ARG A 318 -16.61 -8.83 8.08
C ARG A 318 -15.56 -8.09 7.24
N LEU A 319 -15.65 -8.19 5.90
CA LEU A 319 -14.76 -7.47 4.99
C LEU A 319 -14.92 -5.95 5.10
N LYS A 320 -16.16 -5.48 5.30
CA LYS A 320 -16.48 -4.08 5.54
C LYS A 320 -15.77 -3.55 6.79
N LYS A 321 -15.88 -4.25 7.93
CA LYS A 321 -15.20 -3.89 9.17
C LYS A 321 -13.68 -3.84 9.00
N LYS A 322 -13.09 -4.83 8.32
CA LYS A 322 -11.64 -4.85 8.03
C LYS A 322 -11.21 -3.67 7.17
N TYR A 323 -11.98 -3.35 6.14
CA TYR A 323 -11.74 -2.18 5.30
C TYR A 323 -11.82 -0.87 6.10
N GLU A 324 -12.82 -0.73 6.99
CA GLU A 324 -12.95 0.44 7.87
C GLU A 324 -11.75 0.58 8.81
N MET A 325 -11.30 -0.51 9.43
CA MET A 325 -10.13 -0.49 10.32
C MET A 325 -8.85 -0.09 9.58
N ALA A 326 -8.61 -0.68 8.40
CA ALA A 326 -7.45 -0.33 7.57
C ALA A 326 -7.50 1.13 7.11
N ALA A 327 -8.68 1.61 6.68
CA ALA A 327 -8.84 3.00 6.25
C ALA A 327 -8.65 4.00 7.40
N GLU A 328 -9.12 3.67 8.62
CA GLU A 328 -8.87 4.47 9.82
C GLU A 328 -7.38 4.50 10.17
N TYR A 329 -6.68 3.37 10.05
CA TYR A 329 -5.25 3.30 10.32
C TYR A 329 -4.42 4.14 9.35
N ASP A 330 -4.59 3.88 8.04
CA ASP A 330 -3.77 4.47 6.97
C ASP A 330 -3.91 5.98 6.85
N ASN A 331 -5.13 6.47 7.05
CA ASN A 331 -5.44 7.87 6.75
C ASN A 331 -6.49 8.47 7.67
N GLY A 332 -6.84 7.85 8.80
CA GLY A 332 -7.81 8.42 9.74
C GLY A 332 -9.26 8.40 9.24
N ALA A 333 -9.59 7.69 8.16
CA ALA A 333 -10.95 7.62 7.64
C ALA A 333 -11.82 6.66 8.46
N LYS A 334 -12.57 7.23 9.41
CA LYS A 334 -13.45 6.47 10.32
C LYS A 334 -14.84 6.15 9.76
N LYS A 335 -15.22 6.71 8.60
CA LYS A 335 -16.59 6.58 8.08
C LYS A 335 -16.59 6.02 6.67
N LEU A 336 -17.26 4.90 6.48
CA LEU A 336 -17.54 4.33 5.18
C LEU A 336 -18.80 4.97 4.57
N ILE A 337 -18.67 5.51 3.37
CA ILE A 337 -19.77 6.10 2.60
C ILE A 337 -20.33 5.09 1.60
N ALA A 338 -19.47 4.29 0.98
CA ALA A 338 -19.86 3.28 0.01
C ALA A 338 -19.13 1.97 0.26
N PHE A 339 -19.86 0.87 0.18
CA PHE A 339 -19.32 -0.48 0.14
C PHE A 339 -20.19 -1.28 -0.82
N GLU A 340 -19.72 -1.44 -2.05
CA GLU A 340 -20.47 -2.07 -3.12
C GLU A 340 -19.77 -3.34 -3.58
N ASN A 341 -20.49 -4.45 -3.65
CA ASN A 341 -19.97 -5.64 -4.29
C ASN A 341 -20.38 -5.63 -5.77
N LYS A 342 -19.42 -5.92 -6.65
CA LYS A 342 -19.65 -6.09 -8.10
C LYS A 342 -19.77 -7.58 -8.36
N TYR A 343 -20.94 -8.14 -8.04
CA TYR A 343 -21.24 -9.57 -8.11
C TYR A 343 -20.93 -10.19 -9.49
N GLU A 344 -21.19 -9.45 -10.55
CA GLU A 344 -20.92 -9.80 -11.94
C GLU A 344 -19.41 -9.87 -12.27
N GLN A 345 -18.56 -9.32 -11.41
CA GLN A 345 -17.11 -9.30 -11.53
C GLN A 345 -16.42 -10.17 -10.47
N CYS A 346 -17.19 -10.87 -9.64
CA CYS A 346 -16.70 -11.91 -8.75
C CYS A 346 -16.31 -13.17 -9.54
N ASN A 347 -15.44 -13.99 -8.97
CA ASN A 347 -15.06 -15.27 -9.57
C ASN A 347 -15.05 -16.40 -8.52
N PRO A 348 -15.95 -17.39 -8.57
CA PRO A 348 -17.08 -17.48 -9.51
C PRO A 348 -18.07 -16.33 -9.38
N VAL A 349 -18.81 -16.05 -10.45
CA VAL A 349 -19.82 -14.98 -10.50
C VAL A 349 -20.90 -15.27 -9.46
N ILE A 350 -21.33 -14.23 -8.73
CA ILE A 350 -22.49 -14.32 -7.83
C ILE A 350 -23.71 -13.80 -8.61
N PRO A 351 -24.83 -14.53 -8.68
CA PRO A 351 -26.05 -14.02 -9.34
C PRO A 351 -26.56 -12.73 -8.67
N LEU A 352 -27.02 -11.76 -9.47
CA LEU A 352 -27.48 -10.45 -8.96
C LEU A 352 -28.67 -10.55 -7.98
N TYR A 353 -29.51 -11.57 -8.14
CA TYR A 353 -30.67 -11.85 -7.28
C TYR A 353 -30.35 -12.76 -6.09
N THR A 354 -29.07 -12.99 -5.79
CA THR A 354 -28.66 -13.80 -4.63
C THR A 354 -29.13 -13.13 -3.34
N ASN A 355 -29.91 -13.84 -2.53
CA ASN A 355 -30.28 -13.37 -1.20
C ASN A 355 -29.03 -13.37 -0.30
N GLU A 356 -28.66 -12.21 0.24
CA GLU A 356 -27.45 -12.07 1.09
C GLU A 356 -27.50 -12.94 2.36
N ASN A 357 -28.69 -13.37 2.80
CA ASN A 357 -28.83 -14.28 3.94
C ASN A 357 -28.51 -15.74 3.59
N MET A 358 -28.28 -16.08 2.32
CA MET A 358 -27.85 -17.42 1.92
C MET A 358 -26.46 -17.75 2.47
N LEU A 359 -26.26 -19.01 2.85
CA LEU A 359 -24.95 -19.53 3.22
C LEU A 359 -24.01 -19.53 2.01
N LEU A 360 -22.72 -19.27 2.24
CA LEU A 360 -21.72 -19.36 1.18
C LEU A 360 -21.65 -20.77 0.59
N HIS A 361 -21.95 -21.81 1.38
CA HIS A 361 -22.11 -23.17 0.91
C HIS A 361 -23.14 -23.25 -0.23
N ASP A 362 -24.34 -22.69 -0.05
CA ASP A 362 -25.38 -22.77 -1.07
C ASP A 362 -25.05 -22.00 -2.35
N ILE A 363 -24.26 -20.94 -2.22
CA ILE A 363 -23.78 -20.14 -3.36
C ILE A 363 -22.70 -20.91 -4.14
N TYR A 364 -21.81 -21.64 -3.46
CA TYR A 364 -20.59 -22.19 -4.08
C TYR A 364 -20.50 -23.71 -4.12
N LYS A 365 -21.49 -24.46 -3.63
CA LYS A 365 -21.47 -25.94 -3.57
C LYS A 365 -21.26 -26.63 -4.92
N ASN A 366 -21.64 -25.98 -6.01
CA ASN A 366 -21.52 -26.50 -7.37
C ASN A 366 -20.20 -26.10 -8.05
N VAL A 367 -19.29 -25.44 -7.34
CA VAL A 367 -17.99 -25.04 -7.89
C VAL A 367 -17.01 -26.20 -7.77
N ASP A 368 -16.21 -26.42 -8.82
CA ASP A 368 -15.20 -27.47 -8.85
C ASP A 368 -14.29 -27.44 -7.62
N HIS A 369 -14.05 -28.63 -7.07
CA HIS A 369 -13.23 -28.86 -5.87
C HIS A 369 -13.75 -28.20 -4.59
N TYR A 370 -15.02 -27.76 -4.52
CA TYR A 370 -15.67 -27.33 -3.28
C TYR A 370 -15.56 -28.44 -2.19
N PRO A 371 -15.35 -28.09 -0.91
CA PRO A 371 -15.15 -26.74 -0.35
C PRO A 371 -13.71 -26.23 -0.45
N LYS A 372 -12.78 -26.98 -1.06
CA LYS A 372 -11.36 -26.61 -1.27
C LYS A 372 -11.17 -25.65 -2.44
N VAL A 373 -11.90 -24.54 -2.42
CA VAL A 373 -11.95 -23.56 -3.52
C VAL A 373 -11.52 -22.16 -3.07
N GLN A 374 -10.92 -21.43 -3.99
CA GLN A 374 -10.62 -20.01 -3.85
C GLN A 374 -11.68 -19.22 -4.60
N VAL A 375 -12.45 -18.39 -3.90
CA VAL A 375 -13.39 -17.45 -4.53
C VAL A 375 -12.84 -16.03 -4.43
N SER A 376 -13.13 -15.20 -5.43
CA SER A 376 -12.70 -13.81 -5.50
C SER A 376 -13.92 -12.90 -5.46
N TRP A 377 -13.95 -11.96 -4.54
CA TRP A 377 -14.97 -10.93 -4.47
C TRP A 377 -14.41 -9.60 -4.94
N LYS A 378 -15.19 -8.87 -5.76
CA LYS A 378 -14.81 -7.53 -6.22
C LYS A 378 -15.61 -6.48 -5.47
N ILE A 379 -14.94 -5.85 -4.51
CA ILE A 379 -15.57 -4.88 -3.61
C ILE A 379 -15.03 -3.49 -3.91
N ILE A 380 -15.92 -2.49 -3.92
CA ILE A 380 -15.60 -1.08 -4.01
C ILE A 380 -15.90 -0.42 -2.67
N GLY A 381 -14.85 -0.05 -1.94
CA GLY A 381 -14.93 0.70 -0.70
C GLY A 381 -14.63 2.19 -0.91
N ILE A 382 -15.50 3.05 -0.38
CA ILE A 382 -15.26 4.50 -0.28
C ILE A 382 -15.42 4.97 1.15
N SER A 383 -14.29 5.31 1.77
CA SER A 383 -14.22 5.94 3.09
C SER A 383 -13.93 7.45 2.99
N ILE A 384 -14.30 8.18 4.04
CA ILE A 384 -14.08 9.62 4.16
C ILE A 384 -13.59 9.98 5.56
N ILE A 385 -12.81 11.06 5.62
CA ILE A 385 -12.48 11.72 6.89
C ILE A 385 -13.73 12.46 7.39
N PRO A 386 -14.20 12.18 8.62
CA PRO A 386 -15.32 12.94 9.20
C PRO A 386 -14.99 14.43 9.27
N TYR A 387 -15.98 15.31 9.03
CA TYR A 387 -15.76 16.76 9.01
C TYR A 387 -15.13 17.33 10.30
N LYS A 388 -15.42 16.71 11.45
CA LYS A 388 -14.83 17.08 12.75
C LYS A 388 -13.32 16.82 12.85
N CYS A 389 -12.78 15.97 11.98
CA CYS A 389 -11.35 15.64 11.90
C CYS A 389 -10.68 16.30 10.68
N THR A 390 -11.34 17.27 10.03
CA THR A 390 -10.78 18.02 8.91
C THR A 390 -10.49 19.46 9.27
N LYS A 391 -9.41 19.98 8.70
CA LYS A 391 -8.92 21.35 8.90
C LYS A 391 -9.34 22.23 7.73
N ARG A 392 -9.88 23.42 8.04
CA ARG A 392 -10.01 24.50 7.08
C ARG A 392 -8.71 25.30 7.05
N ILE A 393 -8.21 25.61 5.86
CA ILE A 393 -7.15 26.60 5.69
C ILE A 393 -7.84 27.97 5.72
N PHE A 394 -7.55 28.77 6.74
CA PHE A 394 -8.01 30.15 6.81
C PHE A 394 -6.99 31.02 6.12
N LEU A 395 -7.41 31.85 5.17
CA LEU A 395 -6.55 32.90 4.63
C LEU A 395 -6.14 33.82 5.78
N ARG A 396 -4.85 33.91 6.07
CA ARG A 396 -4.35 34.96 6.96
C ARG A 396 -4.61 36.30 6.27
N ASN A 397 -5.23 37.24 6.99
CA ASN A 397 -5.14 38.65 6.62
C ASN A 397 -3.70 39.09 6.90
N ILE A 398 -2.78 38.78 5.97
CA ILE A 398 -1.43 39.30 6.01
C ILE A 398 -1.56 40.80 5.83
N LYS A 399 -1.21 41.58 6.86
CA LYS A 399 -1.08 43.03 6.70
C LYS A 399 0.00 43.25 5.64
N ASN A 400 -0.40 43.77 4.49
CA ASN A 400 0.51 44.21 3.43
C ASN A 400 1.31 45.43 3.91
N ASN A 401 2.22 45.24 4.86
CA ASN A 401 3.26 46.22 5.16
C ASN A 401 4.25 46.17 3.99
N LYS A 402 4.07 47.07 3.02
CA LYS A 402 4.87 47.15 1.79
C LYS A 402 6.38 47.37 2.00
N ASN A 403 6.86 47.52 3.24
CA ASN A 403 8.22 47.92 3.57
C ASN A 403 9.02 46.92 4.43
N GLU A 404 8.50 45.73 4.74
CA GLU A 404 9.30 44.70 5.43
C GLU A 404 10.15 43.92 4.43
N ARG A 405 11.47 43.92 4.63
CA ARG A 405 12.44 43.15 3.84
C ARG A 405 12.22 41.67 4.11
N ILE A 406 11.62 40.96 3.16
CA ILE A 406 11.36 39.52 3.25
C ILE A 406 12.70 38.79 3.07
N ASP A 407 13.27 38.32 4.18
CA ASP A 407 14.48 37.48 4.16
C ASP A 407 14.06 36.02 3.97
N LEU A 408 14.16 35.53 2.72
CA LEU A 408 13.92 34.12 2.38
C LEU A 408 15.26 33.41 2.35
N LYS A 409 15.33 32.23 2.99
CA LYS A 409 16.46 31.30 2.76
C LYS A 409 16.60 31.07 1.26
N GLU A 410 17.80 31.27 0.71
CA GLU A 410 18.08 30.99 -0.69
C GLU A 410 17.64 29.56 -1.03
N ARG A 411 16.68 29.44 -1.95
CA ARG A 411 16.21 28.16 -2.45
C ARG A 411 17.03 27.83 -3.70
N PRO A 412 17.53 26.59 -3.84
CA PRO A 412 18.19 26.21 -5.08
C PRO A 412 17.20 26.29 -6.24
N ALA A 413 17.70 26.67 -7.42
CA ALA A 413 16.86 26.76 -8.61
C ALA A 413 16.47 25.34 -9.06
N PHE A 414 15.20 24.99 -8.92
CA PHE A 414 14.67 23.69 -9.33
C PHE A 414 13.57 23.87 -10.38
N ASN A 415 13.67 23.11 -11.48
CA ASN A 415 12.59 23.01 -12.45
C ASN A 415 11.78 21.72 -12.15
N PRO A 416 10.56 21.83 -11.61
CA PRO A 416 9.79 20.66 -11.22
C PRO A 416 9.10 19.96 -12.40
N PHE A 417 9.23 20.47 -13.63
CA PHE A 417 8.59 19.88 -14.80
C PHE A 417 9.32 18.63 -15.30
N LEU A 418 8.54 17.64 -15.70
CA LEU A 418 9.05 16.52 -16.49
C LEU A 418 9.11 16.93 -17.97
N TYR A 419 10.25 16.76 -18.64
CA TYR A 419 10.34 16.97 -20.08
C TYR A 419 9.67 15.83 -20.86
N LYS A 420 9.06 16.15 -22.01
CA LYS A 420 8.26 15.23 -22.83
C LYS A 420 9.03 13.96 -23.22
N TYR A 421 10.30 14.12 -23.56
CA TYR A 421 11.19 13.02 -23.97
C TYR A 421 11.59 12.10 -22.82
N ASP A 422 11.49 12.56 -21.57
CA ASP A 422 11.96 11.80 -20.39
C ASP A 422 10.90 10.92 -19.73
N LEU A 423 9.66 10.92 -20.24
CA LEU A 423 8.58 10.11 -19.66
C LEU A 423 8.92 8.62 -19.54
N HIS A 424 9.71 8.09 -20.48
CA HIS A 424 10.15 6.69 -20.45
C HIS A 424 11.07 6.38 -19.25
N LYS A 425 11.77 7.37 -18.71
CA LYS A 425 12.67 7.25 -17.54
C LYS A 425 11.90 7.11 -16.22
N LEU A 426 10.69 7.68 -16.12
CA LEU A 426 9.88 7.59 -14.89
C LEU A 426 9.37 6.18 -14.58
N LYS A 427 9.11 5.35 -15.60
CA LYS A 427 8.59 4.00 -15.39
C LYS A 427 9.58 3.16 -14.56
N PRO A 428 10.83 2.92 -14.97
CA PRO A 428 11.79 2.16 -14.16
C PRO A 428 11.95 2.68 -12.73
N VAL A 429 12.00 4.01 -12.55
CA VAL A 429 12.08 4.66 -11.25
C VAL A 429 10.96 4.22 -10.32
N HIS A 430 9.70 4.33 -10.76
CA HIS A 430 8.57 3.96 -9.92
C HIS A 430 8.58 2.45 -9.58
N PHE A 431 9.05 1.59 -10.49
CA PHE A 431 9.10 0.15 -10.23
C PHE A 431 10.10 -0.17 -9.12
N ALA A 432 11.29 0.41 -9.20
CA ALA A 432 12.37 0.15 -8.25
C ALA A 432 12.01 0.66 -6.84
N ILE A 433 11.37 1.84 -6.75
CA ILE A 433 10.88 2.41 -5.50
C ILE A 433 9.90 1.43 -4.81
N HIS A 434 8.93 0.86 -5.53
CA HIS A 434 7.86 0.05 -4.90
C HIS A 434 8.18 -1.43 -4.67
N THR A 435 9.20 -1.99 -5.32
CA THR A 435 9.43 -3.45 -5.30
C THR A 435 10.19 -3.97 -4.09
N ASN A 436 10.75 -3.11 -3.24
CA ASN A 436 11.73 -3.50 -2.22
C ASN A 436 11.42 -2.97 -0.79
N PHE A 437 10.16 -2.87 -0.36
CA PHE A 437 9.88 -2.54 1.05
C PHE A 437 9.92 -3.80 1.91
N ALA A 438 11.01 -3.97 2.65
CA ALA A 438 11.09 -4.94 3.74
C ALA A 438 10.27 -4.43 4.95
N CYS A 439 9.69 -5.36 5.72
CA CYS A 439 9.03 -5.07 6.99
C CYS A 439 10.09 -4.70 8.05
N THR A 440 10.25 -3.40 8.30
CA THR A 440 11.31 -2.80 9.14
C THR A 440 10.81 -1.47 9.67
N ILE A 441 11.39 -0.98 10.76
CA ILE A 441 10.96 0.27 11.43
C ILE A 441 11.18 1.47 10.50
N GLU A 442 10.11 2.09 10.00
CA GLU A 442 10.19 3.07 8.90
C GLU A 442 11.02 4.30 9.23
N LEU A 443 10.96 4.75 10.49
CA LEU A 443 11.73 5.91 10.94
C LEU A 443 13.23 5.62 10.94
N LYS A 444 13.65 4.40 11.31
CA LYS A 444 15.07 4.02 11.23
C LYS A 444 15.57 4.04 9.80
N GLN A 445 14.78 3.50 8.86
CA GLN A 445 15.15 3.49 7.45
C GLN A 445 15.31 4.90 6.90
N LEU A 446 14.37 5.80 7.23
CA LEU A 446 14.45 7.20 6.81
C LEU A 446 15.74 7.84 7.34
N LEU A 447 15.99 7.76 8.65
CA LEU A 447 17.18 8.40 9.24
C LEU A 447 18.48 7.75 8.76
N HIS A 448 18.50 6.44 8.57
CA HIS A 448 19.63 5.71 7.99
C HIS A 448 19.93 6.22 6.59
N GLU A 449 18.93 6.34 5.72
CA GLU A 449 19.07 6.89 4.36
C GLU A 449 19.65 8.31 4.37
N ILE A 450 19.17 9.20 5.25
CA ILE A 450 19.71 10.55 5.38
C ILE A 450 21.20 10.52 5.78
N ILE A 451 21.60 9.66 6.72
CA ILE A 451 22.99 9.51 7.16
C ILE A 451 23.86 8.94 6.03
N THR A 452 23.38 7.90 5.33
CA THR A 452 24.07 7.29 4.19
C THR A 452 24.34 8.32 3.09
N ASN A 453 23.39 9.23 2.86
CA ASN A 453 23.53 10.29 1.87
C ASN A 453 24.38 11.49 2.33
N GLY A 454 25.00 11.42 3.52
CA GLY A 454 25.93 12.43 4.02
C GLY A 454 25.28 13.58 4.81
N TYR A 455 24.01 13.46 5.19
CA TYR A 455 23.24 14.53 5.84
C TYR A 455 22.99 14.28 7.34
N LEU A 456 23.92 13.63 8.03
CA LEU A 456 23.84 13.43 9.48
C LEU A 456 23.65 14.75 10.25
N LEU A 457 24.24 15.85 9.76
CA LEU A 457 24.13 17.17 10.40
C LEU A 457 22.69 17.71 10.45
N ASP A 458 21.85 17.32 9.51
CA ASP A 458 20.43 17.71 9.48
C ASP A 458 19.60 16.99 10.58
N LEU A 459 20.13 15.90 11.14
CA LEU A 459 19.46 15.12 12.18
C LEU A 459 19.82 15.58 13.60
N ILE A 460 20.87 16.39 13.75
CA ILE A 460 21.43 16.80 15.04
C ILE A 460 21.30 18.32 15.24
N SER A 461 21.65 18.78 16.44
CA SER A 461 21.61 20.20 16.76
C SER A 461 22.75 20.95 16.07
N LYS A 462 22.45 22.09 15.45
CA LYS A 462 23.44 23.03 14.90
C LYS A 462 24.42 23.58 15.95
N LYS A 463 24.13 23.39 17.24
CA LYS A 463 25.00 23.77 18.37
C LYS A 463 26.10 22.72 18.68
N LEU A 464 26.16 21.59 17.97
CA LEU A 464 27.26 20.61 18.06
C LEU A 464 28.24 20.66 16.86
N PRO A 465 28.70 21.82 16.36
CA PRO A 465 29.49 21.89 15.12
C PRO A 465 30.87 21.23 15.21
N ASN A 466 31.41 21.01 16.43
CA ASN A 466 32.77 20.49 16.62
C ASN A 466 32.85 19.00 16.96
N THR A 467 31.76 18.23 16.82
CA THR A 467 31.80 16.79 17.14
C THR A 467 32.12 15.99 15.88
N ASN A 468 33.16 15.15 15.94
CA ASN A 468 33.50 14.23 14.85
C ASN A 468 32.28 13.34 14.52
N GLN A 469 31.82 13.37 13.26
CA GLN A 469 30.65 12.61 12.79
C GLN A 469 30.82 11.10 13.05
N ASP A 470 32.04 10.58 13.04
CA ASP A 470 32.31 9.17 13.30
C ASP A 470 32.00 8.80 14.75
N ILE A 471 32.27 9.69 15.71
CA ILE A 471 31.90 9.49 17.11
C ILE A 471 30.38 9.43 17.26
N ILE A 472 29.66 10.29 16.53
CA ILE A 472 28.18 10.29 16.54
C ILE A 472 27.67 8.98 15.94
N LYS A 473 28.17 8.57 14.78
CA LYS A 473 27.83 7.30 14.11
C LYS A 473 28.06 6.10 15.03
N GLN A 474 29.18 6.05 15.75
CA GLN A 474 29.46 5.00 16.73
C GLN A 474 28.43 5.00 17.88
N ARG A 475 28.11 6.17 18.45
CA ARG A 475 27.14 6.28 19.56
C ARG A 475 25.71 5.87 19.16
N ILE A 476 25.31 6.10 17.93
CA ILE A 476 24.00 5.67 17.39
C ILE A 476 24.05 4.28 16.75
N ARG A 477 25.20 3.58 16.82
CA ARG A 477 25.44 2.26 16.20
C ARG A 477 25.06 2.24 14.71
N TYR A 478 25.46 3.27 13.98
CA TYR A 478 25.22 3.33 12.54
C TYR A 478 26.04 2.23 11.84
N ASN A 479 25.33 1.34 11.16
CA ASN A 479 25.88 0.31 10.28
C ASN A 479 25.40 0.60 8.86
N GLU A 480 26.31 0.83 7.93
CA GLU A 480 25.98 1.21 6.55
C GLU A 480 25.14 0.16 5.81
N GLN A 481 25.34 -1.14 6.11
CA GLN A 481 24.62 -2.22 5.45
C GLN A 481 23.31 -2.60 6.15
N ASN A 482 23.10 -2.17 7.40
CA ASN A 482 21.98 -2.63 8.21
C ASN A 482 21.25 -1.49 8.96
N PRO A 483 20.12 -0.99 8.45
CA PRO A 483 19.36 0.08 9.10
C PRO A 483 18.76 -0.34 10.47
N GLU A 484 18.60 -1.64 10.74
CA GLU A 484 18.00 -2.11 11.99
C GLU A 484 18.87 -1.90 13.23
N GLU A 485 20.19 -1.83 13.05
CA GLU A 485 21.16 -1.59 14.12
C GLU A 485 21.14 -0.15 14.63
N LEU A 486 20.59 0.78 13.84
CA LEU A 486 20.50 2.19 14.18
C LEU A 486 19.70 2.39 15.48
N VAL A 487 20.34 2.99 16.48
CA VAL A 487 19.73 3.34 17.77
C VAL A 487 19.13 4.74 17.68
N LEU A 488 17.80 4.82 17.86
CA LEU A 488 17.06 6.08 17.91
C LEU A 488 17.25 6.72 19.30
N ASN A 489 18.24 7.60 19.42
CA ASN A 489 18.54 8.34 20.64
C ASN A 489 18.25 9.83 20.46
N ASP A 490 17.16 10.32 21.05
CA ASP A 490 16.70 11.70 20.98
C ASP A 490 17.70 12.74 21.51
N ASN A 491 18.61 12.35 22.41
CA ASN A 491 19.64 13.25 22.94
C ASN A 491 20.74 13.53 21.91
N ILE A 492 20.90 12.63 20.93
CA ILE A 492 21.87 12.76 19.84
C ILE A 492 21.16 13.26 18.59
N LEU A 493 20.13 12.52 18.14
CA LEU A 493 19.32 12.82 16.97
C LEU A 493 18.19 13.78 17.37
N THR A 494 18.54 15.04 17.61
CA THR A 494 17.61 16.07 18.13
C THR A 494 16.40 16.31 17.23
N ILE A 495 16.44 15.91 15.95
CA ILE A 495 15.26 15.90 15.08
C ILE A 495 14.10 15.07 15.66
N LEU A 496 14.40 13.98 16.39
CA LEU A 496 13.39 13.13 17.02
C LEU A 496 12.56 13.91 18.05
N GLN A 497 13.18 14.81 18.81
CA GLN A 497 12.48 15.68 19.76
C GLN A 497 11.52 16.63 19.03
N LYS A 498 11.97 17.27 17.95
CA LYS A 498 11.12 18.14 17.11
C LYS A 498 9.93 17.37 16.54
N VAL A 499 10.17 16.17 16.01
CA VAL A 499 9.14 15.29 15.44
C VAL A 499 8.11 14.91 16.51
N LYS A 500 8.53 14.53 17.73
CA LYS A 500 7.62 14.19 18.83
C LYS A 500 6.79 15.39 19.30
N ILE A 501 7.40 16.58 19.40
CA ILE A 501 6.67 17.82 19.72
C ILE A 501 5.58 18.08 18.67
N LEU A 502 5.94 17.97 17.39
CA LEU A 502 5.00 18.16 16.28
C LEU A 502 3.93 17.07 16.21
N TYR A 503 4.27 15.84 16.60
CA TYR A 503 3.29 14.77 16.72
C TYR A 503 2.19 15.13 17.71
N HIS A 504 2.53 15.78 18.82
CA HIS A 504 1.56 16.25 19.82
C HIS A 504 0.94 17.63 19.53
N ASN A 505 1.24 18.23 18.38
CA ASN A 505 0.65 19.50 17.98
C ASN A 505 -0.89 19.42 17.95
N ASP A 506 -1.56 20.47 18.41
CA ASP A 506 -3.02 20.53 18.49
C ASP A 506 -3.71 20.31 17.14
N VAL A 507 -3.09 20.75 16.03
CA VAL A 507 -3.62 20.52 14.68
C VAL A 507 -3.58 19.03 14.34
N HIS A 508 -2.48 18.35 14.65
CA HIS A 508 -2.32 16.92 14.42
C HIS A 508 -3.28 16.10 15.30
N LYS A 509 -3.37 16.44 16.58
CA LYS A 509 -4.33 15.87 17.54
C LYS A 509 -5.78 16.05 17.10
N TYR A 510 -6.15 17.25 16.67
CA TYR A 510 -7.49 17.57 16.16
C TYR A 510 -7.88 16.72 14.95
N MET A 511 -6.91 16.44 14.06
CA MET A 511 -7.12 15.53 12.92
C MET A 511 -7.19 14.04 13.30
N GLY A 512 -6.91 13.67 14.55
CA GLY A 512 -6.86 12.28 15.02
C GLY A 512 -5.50 11.59 14.82
N TYR A 513 -4.42 12.36 14.93
CA TYR A 513 -3.03 11.93 14.76
C TYR A 513 -2.75 11.20 13.42
N PRO A 514 -3.26 11.66 12.26
CA PRO A 514 -3.21 10.86 11.03
C PRO A 514 -1.80 10.55 10.49
N LEU A 515 -0.77 11.28 10.90
CA LEU A 515 0.62 11.04 10.51
C LEU A 515 1.36 10.20 11.56
N GLN A 516 2.34 9.44 11.09
CA GLN A 516 3.31 8.71 11.91
C GLN A 516 4.58 9.57 12.08
N LEU A 517 5.49 9.18 12.98
CA LEU A 517 6.73 9.93 13.20
C LEU A 517 7.57 10.09 11.93
N HIS A 518 7.70 9.04 11.11
CA HIS A 518 8.45 9.10 9.84
C HIS A 518 7.81 10.04 8.80
N HIS A 519 6.48 10.15 8.79
CA HIS A 519 5.77 11.11 7.93
C HIS A 519 6.09 12.56 8.31
N ILE A 520 6.01 12.89 9.61
CA ILE A 520 6.34 14.22 10.12
C ILE A 520 7.84 14.51 9.91
N CYS A 521 8.70 13.52 10.13
CA CYS A 521 10.14 13.65 9.92
C CYS A 521 10.48 13.92 8.44
N ALA A 522 9.86 13.20 7.49
CA ALA A 522 10.08 13.41 6.05
C ALA A 522 9.71 14.83 5.62
N ILE A 523 8.58 15.34 6.14
CA ILE A 523 8.17 16.73 5.92
C ILE A 523 9.22 17.71 6.47
N LEU A 524 9.70 17.51 7.70
CA LEU A 524 10.69 18.40 8.31
C LEU A 524 12.00 18.43 7.53
N LEU A 525 12.49 17.26 7.13
CA LEU A 525 13.70 17.10 6.32
C LEU A 525 13.55 17.85 4.99
N TYR A 526 12.39 17.75 4.34
CA TYR A 526 12.13 18.48 3.11
C TYR A 526 12.04 19.99 3.31
N CYS A 527 11.30 20.47 4.32
CA CYS A 527 11.02 21.90 4.45
C CYS A 527 12.12 22.71 5.13
N ASN A 528 12.86 22.12 6.07
CA ASN A 528 13.69 22.90 7.02
C ASN A 528 15.18 22.64 6.94
N GLU A 529 15.57 21.48 6.41
CA GLU A 529 16.94 20.97 6.46
C GLU A 529 17.63 21.00 5.09
N SER A 530 18.96 20.84 5.08
CA SER A 530 19.77 21.08 3.89
C SER A 530 19.69 19.96 2.84
N CYS A 531 19.37 18.74 3.26
CA CYS A 531 19.25 17.56 2.41
C CYS A 531 18.23 17.72 1.29
N ASN A 532 17.21 18.57 1.48
CA ASN A 532 16.22 18.85 0.45
C ASN A 532 16.86 19.31 -0.87
N ALA A 533 17.93 20.11 -0.82
CA ALA A 533 18.57 20.60 -2.02
C ALA A 533 19.11 19.44 -2.89
N ALA A 534 19.83 18.51 -2.27
CA ALA A 534 20.34 17.33 -2.98
C ALA A 534 19.24 16.33 -3.33
N PHE A 535 18.24 16.17 -2.46
CA PHE A 535 17.05 15.36 -2.73
C PHE A 535 16.35 15.81 -4.02
N SER A 536 15.96 17.08 -4.10
CA SER A 536 15.31 17.65 -5.29
C SER A 536 16.21 17.58 -6.52
N PHE A 537 17.51 17.85 -6.39
CA PHE A 537 18.46 17.70 -7.48
C PHE A 537 18.53 16.27 -8.03
N ASP A 538 18.67 15.28 -7.15
CA ASP A 538 18.74 13.88 -7.53
C ASP A 538 17.42 13.39 -8.16
N GLN A 539 16.26 13.87 -7.69
CA GLN A 539 14.97 13.56 -8.31
C GLN A 539 14.87 14.07 -9.76
N MET A 540 15.31 15.31 -10.03
CA MET A 540 15.34 15.84 -11.41
C MET A 540 16.24 15.01 -12.33
N GLN A 541 17.26 14.36 -11.77
CA GLN A 541 18.17 13.45 -12.49
C GLN A 541 17.69 11.99 -12.51
N PHE A 542 16.44 11.72 -12.13
CA PHE A 542 15.84 10.39 -12.05
C PHE A 542 16.53 9.45 -11.04
N LYS A 543 17.30 9.97 -10.08
CA LYS A 543 18.01 9.21 -9.04
C LYS A 543 17.18 9.03 -7.77
N HIS A 544 15.89 8.71 -7.92
CA HIS A 544 14.99 8.59 -6.76
C HIS A 544 15.33 7.41 -5.84
N GLU A 545 15.96 6.36 -6.34
CA GLU A 545 16.37 5.20 -5.52
C GLU A 545 17.32 5.59 -4.38
N LYS A 546 18.09 6.66 -4.55
CA LYS A 546 18.99 7.18 -3.52
C LYS A 546 18.22 7.74 -2.31
N TRP A 547 16.96 8.14 -2.52
CA TRP A 547 16.12 8.81 -1.54
C TRP A 547 14.76 8.14 -1.41
N LYS A 548 14.73 6.81 -1.56
CA LYS A 548 13.53 6.01 -1.66
C LYS A 548 12.60 6.19 -0.45
N HIS A 549 13.15 6.20 0.76
CA HIS A 549 12.39 6.33 2.00
C HIS A 549 11.88 7.76 2.20
N LEU A 550 12.74 8.78 2.03
CA LEU A 550 12.32 10.18 2.09
C LEU A 550 11.21 10.46 1.07
N ASP A 551 11.36 9.99 -0.16
CA ASP A 551 10.39 10.20 -1.24
C ASP A 551 9.03 9.55 -0.92
N ILE A 552 8.99 8.28 -0.54
CA ILE A 552 7.71 7.61 -0.23
C ILE A 552 7.03 8.18 1.00
N TYR A 553 7.78 8.45 2.08
CA TYR A 553 7.18 8.95 3.31
C TYR A 553 6.70 10.38 3.14
N LEU A 554 7.39 11.21 2.35
CA LEU A 554 6.92 12.56 2.00
C LEU A 554 5.66 12.50 1.13
N TYR A 555 5.64 11.67 0.09
CA TYR A 555 4.46 11.47 -0.75
C TYR A 555 3.24 11.04 0.07
N THR A 556 3.43 10.02 0.92
CA THR A 556 2.36 9.45 1.74
C THR A 556 1.86 10.47 2.76
N ALA A 557 2.75 11.23 3.39
CA ALA A 557 2.36 12.30 4.31
C ALA A 557 1.50 13.37 3.62
N ILE A 558 1.89 13.82 2.43
CA ILE A 558 1.10 14.79 1.64
C ILE A 558 -0.26 14.19 1.28
N GLN A 559 -0.31 12.93 0.84
CA GLN A 559 -1.55 12.25 0.49
C GLN A 559 -2.51 12.15 1.69
N ILE A 560 -2.00 11.82 2.88
CA ILE A 560 -2.78 11.76 4.11
C ILE A 560 -3.34 13.16 4.44
N LEU A 561 -2.48 14.18 4.55
CA LEU A 561 -2.91 15.54 4.89
C LEU A 561 -3.87 16.13 3.87
N HIS A 562 -3.68 15.86 2.58
CA HIS A 562 -4.58 16.25 1.51
C HIS A 562 -6.02 15.76 1.75
N ARG A 563 -6.20 14.58 2.36
CA ARG A 563 -7.53 14.06 2.72
C ARG A 563 -8.10 14.73 3.97
N HIS A 564 -7.27 15.21 4.89
CA HIS A 564 -7.70 15.91 6.10
C HIS A 564 -8.02 17.39 5.87
N GLU A 565 -7.62 17.98 4.75
CA GLU A 565 -7.93 19.37 4.43
C GLU A 565 -9.28 19.53 3.74
N ARG A 566 -10.02 20.59 4.08
CA ARG A 566 -11.30 20.97 3.45
C ARG A 566 -11.08 21.65 2.10
N ARG A 567 -10.52 20.91 1.16
CA ARG A 567 -10.15 21.38 -0.18
C ARG A 567 -11.37 21.80 -1.00
N GLU A 568 -12.50 21.13 -0.81
CA GLU A 568 -13.80 21.45 -1.39
C GLU A 568 -14.29 22.86 -1.03
N GLU A 569 -13.84 23.43 0.09
CA GLU A 569 -14.14 24.79 0.53
C GLU A 569 -13.06 25.80 0.12
N ASN A 570 -11.96 25.36 -0.49
CA ASN A 570 -10.78 26.17 -0.78
C ASN A 570 -10.95 26.97 -2.08
N VAL A 571 -10.62 28.26 -2.06
CA VAL A 571 -10.69 29.18 -3.21
C VAL A 571 -9.36 29.92 -3.45
N MET A 572 -8.29 29.44 -2.81
CA MET A 572 -6.98 30.06 -2.78
C MET A 572 -6.24 29.83 -4.09
N GLU A 573 -5.75 30.92 -4.67
CA GLU A 573 -4.72 30.91 -5.71
C GLU A 573 -3.36 30.72 -5.04
N LEU A 574 -2.47 29.97 -5.69
CA LEU A 574 -1.11 29.73 -5.18
C LEU A 574 -0.07 30.09 -6.22
N TYR A 575 1.12 30.46 -5.76
CA TYR A 575 2.20 30.93 -6.60
C TYR A 575 3.52 30.26 -6.24
N CYS A 576 4.33 29.89 -7.24
CA CYS A 576 5.69 29.37 -7.06
C CYS A 576 6.62 30.07 -8.05
N GLY A 577 7.73 30.64 -7.57
CA GLY A 577 8.74 31.26 -8.43
C GLY A 577 9.84 30.29 -8.80
N LEU A 578 10.17 30.20 -10.08
CA LEU A 578 11.25 29.40 -10.64
C LEU A 578 12.32 30.32 -11.23
N LYS A 579 13.50 30.32 -10.63
CA LYS A 579 14.65 31.11 -11.07
C LYS A 579 15.23 30.55 -12.38
N GLY A 580 15.40 31.41 -13.39
CA GLY A 580 16.05 31.05 -14.65
C GLY A 580 15.29 30.07 -15.55
N VAL A 581 14.02 29.75 -15.24
CA VAL A 581 13.18 28.89 -16.08
C VAL A 581 12.30 29.77 -16.97
N ARG A 582 12.31 29.48 -18.28
CA ARG A 582 11.40 30.05 -19.28
C ARG A 582 11.11 28.97 -20.31
N LEU A 583 9.84 28.80 -20.69
CA LEU A 583 9.42 27.79 -21.66
C LEU A 583 8.96 28.50 -22.93
N GLU A 584 9.53 28.15 -24.08
CA GLU A 584 9.14 28.70 -25.37
C GLU A 584 7.85 28.06 -25.88
N ASN A 585 7.78 26.72 -25.80
CA ASN A 585 6.62 25.94 -26.18
C ASN A 585 6.32 24.87 -25.14
N ILE A 586 5.43 25.22 -24.21
CA ILE A 586 4.99 24.36 -23.10
C ILE A 586 4.56 22.97 -23.59
N GLU A 587 3.78 22.87 -24.67
CA GLU A 587 3.22 21.59 -25.14
C GLU A 587 4.27 20.64 -25.74
N ASN A 588 5.36 21.20 -26.24
CA ASN A 588 6.45 20.46 -26.85
C ASN A 588 7.58 20.15 -25.89
N GLU A 589 7.88 21.06 -24.96
CA GLU A 589 8.96 20.91 -24.00
C GLU A 589 8.59 20.00 -22.84
N ILE A 590 7.44 20.27 -22.19
CA ILE A 590 7.09 19.59 -20.94
C ILE A 590 6.01 18.53 -21.15
N LYS A 591 6.10 17.46 -20.38
CA LYS A 591 5.02 16.50 -20.23
C LYS A 591 4.01 17.03 -19.23
N VAL A 592 3.04 17.78 -19.76
CA VAL A 592 1.87 18.28 -19.05
C VAL A 592 1.23 17.17 -18.19
N GLY A 593 0.98 17.52 -16.93
CA GLY A 593 0.40 16.65 -15.91
C GLY A 593 1.39 15.87 -15.05
N PHE A 594 2.70 16.08 -15.21
CA PHE A 594 3.73 15.39 -14.43
C PHE A 594 4.71 16.36 -13.77
N PHE A 595 4.78 16.30 -12.44
CA PHE A 595 5.89 16.86 -11.68
C PHE A 595 6.93 15.76 -11.42
N ILE A 596 8.19 16.03 -11.72
CA ILE A 596 9.31 15.11 -11.44
C ILE A 596 9.73 15.16 -9.96
N SER A 597 9.58 16.33 -9.33
CA SER A 597 9.86 16.56 -7.91
C SER A 597 8.68 17.27 -7.24
N TYR A 598 8.77 17.48 -5.94
CA TYR A 598 7.75 18.17 -5.13
C TYR A 598 7.78 19.67 -5.42
N VAL A 599 6.61 20.34 -5.30
CA VAL A 599 6.49 21.77 -5.62
C VAL A 599 5.91 22.53 -4.45
N GLN A 600 6.67 23.49 -3.93
CA GLN A 600 6.24 24.36 -2.84
C GLN A 600 5.67 25.66 -3.41
N ALA A 601 4.40 25.92 -3.13
CA ALA A 601 3.70 27.12 -3.55
C ALA A 601 3.20 27.91 -2.34
N CYS A 602 3.00 29.21 -2.51
CA CYS A 602 2.55 30.13 -1.47
C CYS A 602 1.35 30.94 -1.94
N ASP A 603 0.44 31.29 -1.04
CA ASP A 603 -0.70 32.18 -1.34
C ASP A 603 -0.31 33.65 -1.48
N ASN A 604 0.95 33.99 -1.18
CA ASN A 604 1.51 35.31 -1.37
C ASN A 604 2.40 35.38 -2.62
N ILE A 605 1.92 36.05 -3.66
CA ILE A 605 2.65 36.22 -4.93
C ILE A 605 4.02 36.91 -4.75
N GLN A 606 4.22 37.75 -3.72
CA GLN A 606 5.51 38.39 -3.49
C GLN A 606 6.60 37.37 -3.15
N VAL A 607 6.25 36.30 -2.43
CA VAL A 607 7.19 35.19 -2.14
C VAL A 607 7.65 34.52 -3.43
N ALA A 608 6.72 34.32 -4.38
CA ALA A 608 7.05 33.77 -5.69
C ALA A 608 7.93 34.73 -6.51
N ARG A 609 7.65 36.04 -6.48
CA ARG A 609 8.47 37.05 -7.16
C ARG A 609 9.91 37.10 -6.65
N ILE A 610 10.10 37.01 -5.34
CA ILE A 610 11.45 36.96 -4.75
C ILE A 610 12.16 35.66 -5.16
N SER A 611 11.45 34.52 -5.09
CA SER A 611 12.01 33.21 -5.48
C SER A 611 12.40 33.13 -6.97
N LYS A 612 11.65 33.83 -7.84
CA LYS A 612 11.96 33.96 -9.27
C LYS A 612 13.26 34.72 -9.52
N SER A 613 13.69 35.61 -8.61
CA SER A 613 14.81 36.53 -8.82
C SER A 613 14.58 37.46 -10.04
N ASN A 614 15.64 37.92 -10.71
CA ASN A 614 15.53 38.91 -11.80
C ASN A 614 14.83 38.34 -13.04
N GLU A 615 15.12 37.11 -13.42
CA GLU A 615 14.60 36.44 -14.62
C GLU A 615 14.10 35.03 -14.30
N GLY A 616 12.95 34.65 -14.87
CA GLY A 616 12.42 33.31 -14.71
C GLY A 616 10.90 33.22 -14.86
N CYS A 617 10.31 32.22 -14.22
CA CYS A 617 8.91 31.86 -14.36
C CYS A 617 8.17 31.94 -13.02
N ILE A 618 6.92 32.36 -13.04
CA ILE A 618 5.99 32.23 -11.91
C ILE A 618 4.91 31.23 -12.30
N LEU A 619 4.84 30.11 -11.58
CA LEU A 619 3.73 29.19 -11.65
C LEU A 619 2.57 29.73 -10.84
N HIS A 620 1.41 29.89 -11.47
CA HIS A 620 0.15 30.26 -10.86
C HIS A 620 -0.76 29.03 -10.83
N PHE A 621 -1.12 28.54 -9.65
CA PHE A 621 -1.95 27.35 -9.49
C PHE A 621 -3.38 27.76 -9.22
N HIS A 622 -4.25 27.46 -10.17
CA HIS A 622 -5.69 27.64 -10.05
C HIS A 622 -6.25 26.82 -8.87
N PRO A 623 -7.35 27.23 -8.19
CA PRO A 623 -7.88 26.49 -7.05
C PRO A 623 -8.33 25.06 -7.41
N SER A 624 -8.64 24.81 -8.69
CA SER A 624 -8.95 23.47 -9.20
C SER A 624 -7.83 22.46 -8.96
N MET A 625 -6.57 22.90 -8.94
CA MET A 625 -5.40 22.06 -8.63
C MET A 625 -5.46 21.48 -7.21
N ARG A 626 -5.83 22.31 -6.23
CA ARG A 626 -6.01 21.89 -4.84
C ARG A 626 -7.24 21.00 -4.66
N ARG A 627 -8.30 21.24 -5.45
CA ARG A 627 -9.58 20.53 -5.36
C ARG A 627 -9.59 19.18 -6.06
N ALA A 628 -8.67 18.94 -6.99
CA ALA A 628 -8.50 17.66 -7.65
C ALA A 628 -8.24 16.54 -6.63
N ASN A 629 -8.84 15.36 -6.81
CA ASN A 629 -8.72 14.23 -5.87
C ASN A 629 -7.28 13.68 -5.72
N ILE A 630 -6.45 13.90 -6.73
CA ILE A 630 -5.29 13.07 -7.07
C ILE A 630 -4.06 13.92 -7.43
N ILE A 631 -4.23 15.23 -7.45
CA ILE A 631 -3.12 16.19 -7.39
C ILE A 631 -2.90 16.46 -5.90
N PHE A 632 -2.17 15.56 -5.26
CA PHE A 632 -1.99 15.60 -3.81
C PHE A 632 -1.21 16.85 -3.39
N SER A 633 -1.71 17.47 -2.33
CA SER A 633 -1.22 18.75 -1.82
C SER A 633 -1.67 18.98 -0.39
N CYS A 634 -0.83 19.60 0.42
CA CYS A 634 -1.14 19.90 1.82
C CYS A 634 -0.53 21.21 2.33
N ASP A 635 -1.15 21.79 3.34
CA ASP A 635 -0.73 22.95 4.11
C ASP A 635 0.32 22.56 5.16
N MET A 636 1.52 23.11 4.99
CA MET A 636 2.68 22.83 5.82
C MET A 636 2.79 23.77 7.03
N SER A 637 1.94 24.79 7.11
CA SER A 637 2.11 25.93 8.04
C SER A 637 2.11 25.56 9.52
N TRP A 638 1.63 24.37 9.88
CA TRP A 638 1.64 23.89 11.27
C TRP A 638 2.86 23.01 11.61
N ILE A 639 3.58 22.52 10.60
CA ILE A 639 4.83 21.76 10.75
C ILE A 639 6.04 22.66 10.53
N SER A 640 6.01 23.44 9.45
CA SER A 640 6.99 24.48 9.14
C SER A 640 6.24 25.81 8.91
N PRO A 641 6.02 26.60 9.98
CA PRO A 641 5.34 27.87 9.86
C PRO A 641 6.15 28.86 9.01
N CYS A 642 5.53 29.37 7.95
CA CYS A 642 6.07 30.49 7.17
C CYS A 642 5.44 31.80 7.66
N GLN A 643 6.26 32.85 7.77
CA GLN A 643 5.81 34.17 8.19
C GLN A 643 5.05 34.90 7.06
N TYR A 644 5.34 34.56 5.80
CA TYR A 644 4.92 35.33 4.62
C TYR A 644 3.68 34.78 3.90
N GLY A 645 3.10 33.69 4.38
CA GLY A 645 1.90 33.08 3.80
C GLY A 645 1.70 31.63 4.18
N HIS A 646 0.69 31.02 3.59
CA HIS A 646 0.45 29.58 3.65
C HIS A 646 1.31 28.87 2.63
N GLU A 647 2.25 28.06 3.11
CA GLU A 647 3.04 27.21 2.24
C GLU A 647 2.31 25.89 1.99
N ILE A 648 1.99 25.67 0.72
CA ILE A 648 1.36 24.47 0.21
C ILE A 648 2.39 23.65 -0.53
N LEU A 649 2.54 22.40 -0.11
CA LEU A 649 3.41 21.45 -0.78
C LEU A 649 2.56 20.56 -1.70
N PHE A 650 2.87 20.55 -2.99
CA PHE A 650 2.34 19.62 -3.99
C PHE A 650 3.26 18.41 -4.10
N ALA A 651 2.65 17.22 -4.11
CA ALA A 651 3.37 15.98 -4.33
C ALA A 651 3.86 15.86 -5.78
N ARG A 652 4.99 15.17 -5.97
CA ARG A 652 5.40 14.75 -7.31
C ARG A 652 4.42 13.74 -7.91
N SER A 653 4.43 13.59 -9.23
CA SER A 653 3.54 12.68 -9.93
C SER A 653 4.00 11.22 -9.82
N PHE A 654 3.03 10.31 -9.73
CA PHE A 654 3.24 8.86 -9.67
C PHE A 654 2.55 8.16 -10.85
N VAL A 655 3.25 7.26 -11.53
CA VAL A 655 2.73 6.53 -12.70
C VAL A 655 2.32 5.11 -12.27
N TYR A 656 1.08 4.90 -11.83
CA TYR A 656 0.63 3.56 -11.42
C TYR A 656 0.77 2.52 -12.55
N PHE A 657 1.36 1.35 -12.25
CA PHE A 657 1.72 0.33 -13.23
C PHE A 657 0.57 -0.50 -13.80
N ASP A 658 -0.54 -0.66 -13.09
CA ASP A 658 -1.52 -1.71 -13.41
C ASP A 658 -2.96 -1.31 -13.08
N MET A 659 -3.44 -0.25 -13.75
CA MET A 659 -4.87 0.09 -13.83
C MET A 659 -5.25 0.20 -15.31
N ASN A 660 -6.55 0.20 -15.62
CA ASN A 660 -7.10 0.63 -16.90
C ASN A 660 -6.54 2.02 -17.25
N ALA A 661 -5.37 2.05 -17.86
CA ALA A 661 -4.43 3.16 -17.86
C ALA A 661 -4.90 4.35 -18.68
N LYS A 662 -6.03 4.24 -19.38
CA LYS A 662 -6.57 5.31 -20.20
C LYS A 662 -7.40 6.29 -19.37
N ALA A 663 -8.37 5.80 -18.58
CA ALA A 663 -9.34 6.67 -17.89
C ALA A 663 -8.77 7.44 -16.68
N MET A 664 -7.88 6.82 -15.88
CA MET A 664 -7.20 7.54 -14.80
C MET A 664 -6.04 8.39 -15.33
N SER A 665 -5.27 7.96 -16.33
CA SER A 665 -4.16 8.80 -16.80
C SER A 665 -4.59 10.11 -17.46
N GLU A 666 -5.85 10.24 -17.91
CA GLU A 666 -6.39 11.48 -18.50
C GLU A 666 -6.96 12.44 -17.44
N THR A 667 -7.63 11.92 -16.39
CA THR A 667 -8.21 12.73 -15.30
C THR A 667 -7.21 13.14 -14.21
N ASN A 668 -6.06 12.47 -14.15
CA ASN A 668 -4.99 12.69 -13.17
C ASN A 668 -3.98 13.80 -13.53
N LYS A 669 -4.19 14.51 -14.63
CA LYS A 669 -3.24 15.51 -15.12
C LYS A 669 -3.65 16.91 -14.70
N TRP A 670 -2.66 17.79 -14.72
CA TRP A 670 -2.84 19.23 -14.77
C TRP A 670 -2.41 19.72 -16.15
N ASN A 671 -3.00 20.81 -16.61
CA ASN A 671 -2.63 21.53 -17.82
C ASN A 671 -1.78 22.76 -17.46
N ALA A 672 -1.04 23.28 -18.43
CA ALA A 672 -0.25 24.50 -18.29
C ALA A 672 -0.49 25.40 -19.50
N LYS A 673 -0.66 26.70 -19.25
CA LYS A 673 -0.76 27.72 -20.29
C LYS A 673 -0.05 29.00 -19.88
N VAL A 674 0.51 29.73 -20.83
CA VAL A 674 1.06 31.07 -20.56
C VAL A 674 -0.11 32.00 -20.26
N GLU A 675 -0.11 32.59 -19.07
CA GLU A 675 -1.12 33.55 -18.62
C GLU A 675 -0.72 34.99 -18.97
N SER A 676 0.56 35.32 -18.79
CA SER A 676 1.16 36.58 -19.19
C SER A 676 2.65 36.41 -19.35
N GLU A 677 3.28 37.18 -20.23
CA GLU A 677 4.71 37.12 -20.46
C GLU A 677 5.26 38.52 -20.78
N ASP A 678 6.36 38.88 -20.12
CA ASP A 678 7.16 40.06 -20.42
C ASP A 678 8.64 39.67 -20.59
N LYS A 679 9.52 40.66 -20.80
CA LYS A 679 10.96 40.45 -21.03
C LYS A 679 11.64 39.63 -19.92
N TYR A 680 11.18 39.75 -18.67
CA TYR A 680 11.87 39.21 -17.49
C TYR A 680 11.08 38.12 -16.75
N THR A 681 9.76 38.03 -16.99
CA THR A 681 8.87 37.13 -16.27
C THR A 681 7.89 36.45 -17.21
N GLN A 682 7.84 35.12 -17.14
CA GLN A 682 6.77 34.34 -17.72
C GLN A 682 5.86 33.83 -16.61
N MET A 683 4.55 34.08 -16.69
CA MET A 683 3.57 33.53 -15.76
C MET A 683 2.84 32.37 -16.42
N ILE A 684 2.89 31.19 -15.79
CA ILE A 684 2.27 29.97 -16.29
C ILE A 684 1.13 29.56 -15.36
N LEU A 685 -0.09 29.55 -15.88
CA LEU A 685 -1.27 29.08 -15.17
C LEU A 685 -1.39 27.56 -15.27
N LEU A 686 -1.43 26.92 -14.10
CA LEU A 686 -1.64 25.50 -13.92
C LEU A 686 -3.08 25.23 -13.47
N THR A 687 -3.78 24.38 -14.21
CA THR A 687 -5.20 24.02 -14.00
C THR A 687 -5.35 22.51 -13.94
N TRP A 688 -6.30 22.01 -13.17
CA TRP A 688 -6.66 20.59 -13.24
C TRP A 688 -7.20 20.26 -14.65
N THR A 689 -6.75 19.17 -15.28
CA THR A 689 -7.18 18.84 -16.65
C THR A 689 -8.70 18.69 -16.77
N GLU A 690 -9.39 18.19 -15.74
CA GLU A 690 -10.86 18.15 -15.76
C GLU A 690 -11.51 19.54 -15.76
N TYR A 691 -10.89 20.53 -15.12
CA TYR A 691 -11.40 21.90 -15.14
C TYR A 691 -11.47 22.41 -16.59
N ASP A 692 -10.38 22.27 -17.35
CA ASP A 692 -10.31 22.74 -18.74
C ASP A 692 -11.16 21.91 -19.70
N GLN A 693 -11.24 20.59 -19.49
CA GLN A 693 -12.04 19.71 -20.34
C GLN A 693 -13.53 20.11 -20.37
N PHE A 694 -14.06 20.59 -19.24
CA PHE A 694 -15.49 20.85 -19.09
C PHE A 694 -15.87 22.34 -19.05
N ILE A 695 -14.91 23.27 -18.94
CA ILE A 695 -15.18 24.71 -18.74
C ILE A 695 -16.08 25.31 -19.83
N GLN A 696 -15.86 24.96 -21.10
CA GLN A 696 -16.65 25.52 -22.22
C GLN A 696 -18.10 25.05 -22.18
N HIS A 697 -18.35 23.75 -22.04
CA HIS A 697 -19.69 23.17 -21.92
C HIS A 697 -20.45 23.74 -20.71
N ILE A 698 -19.76 23.85 -19.57
CA ILE A 698 -20.34 24.40 -18.35
C ILE A 698 -20.66 25.89 -18.53
N THR A 699 -19.81 26.64 -19.23
CA THR A 699 -20.06 28.04 -19.57
C THR A 699 -21.33 28.15 -20.43
N ASN A 700 -21.48 27.33 -21.46
CA ASN A 700 -22.66 27.35 -22.34
C ASN A 700 -23.96 27.06 -21.57
N ILE A 701 -23.99 26.00 -20.77
CA ILE A 701 -25.17 25.68 -19.94
C ILE A 701 -25.43 26.79 -18.91
N SER A 702 -24.37 27.34 -18.31
CA SER A 702 -24.48 28.47 -17.37
C SER A 702 -25.12 29.69 -18.05
N ILE A 703 -24.76 29.99 -19.29
CA ILE A 703 -25.35 31.07 -20.11
C ILE A 703 -26.84 30.81 -20.35
N MET A 704 -27.22 29.59 -20.77
CA MET A 704 -28.63 29.20 -20.99
C MET A 704 -29.49 29.44 -19.73
N HIS A 705 -28.91 29.27 -18.55
CA HIS A 705 -29.57 29.53 -17.27
C HIS A 705 -29.28 30.92 -16.67
N LYS A 706 -28.83 31.90 -17.47
CA LYS A 706 -28.52 33.29 -17.07
C LYS A 706 -27.56 33.37 -15.87
N HIS A 707 -26.60 32.45 -15.79
CA HIS A 707 -25.62 32.30 -14.71
C HIS A 707 -26.25 32.15 -13.32
N LYS A 708 -27.49 31.66 -13.21
CA LYS A 708 -28.17 31.48 -11.91
C LYS A 708 -27.85 30.15 -11.23
N ILE A 709 -27.33 29.17 -11.97
CA ILE A 709 -26.97 27.84 -11.46
C ILE A 709 -25.51 27.82 -11.00
N ASN A 710 -25.22 27.01 -9.97
CA ASN A 710 -23.87 26.75 -9.47
C ASN A 710 -23.07 25.96 -10.54
N LEU A 711 -21.84 26.38 -10.86
CA LEU A 711 -21.04 25.74 -11.91
C LEU A 711 -20.72 24.26 -11.59
N ASN A 712 -20.53 23.92 -10.31
CA ASN A 712 -20.30 22.53 -9.90
C ASN A 712 -21.55 21.66 -10.03
N LEU A 713 -22.76 22.23 -9.94
CA LEU A 713 -23.99 21.49 -10.25
C LEU A 713 -24.09 21.16 -11.74
N ILE A 714 -23.73 22.12 -12.59
CA ILE A 714 -23.69 21.91 -14.04
C ILE A 714 -22.68 20.82 -14.37
N TYR A 715 -21.47 20.92 -13.80
CA TYR A 715 -20.44 19.90 -13.93
C TYR A 715 -20.91 18.51 -13.52
N ILE A 716 -21.52 18.37 -12.33
CA ILE A 716 -22.01 17.07 -11.84
C ILE A 716 -23.07 16.50 -12.79
N SER A 717 -24.03 17.33 -13.20
CA SER A 717 -25.11 16.93 -14.10
C SER A 717 -24.57 16.48 -15.46
N PHE A 718 -23.72 17.31 -16.06
CA PHE A 718 -23.15 17.08 -17.38
C PHE A 718 -22.26 15.83 -17.40
N LYS A 719 -21.30 15.72 -16.48
CA LYS A 719 -20.30 14.66 -16.49
C LYS A 719 -20.84 13.32 -15.97
N TYR A 720 -21.52 13.31 -14.83
CA TYR A 720 -21.82 12.06 -14.11
C TYR A 720 -23.25 11.54 -14.31
N LEU A 721 -24.20 12.39 -14.73
CA LEU A 721 -25.61 12.00 -14.82
C LEU A 721 -26.14 11.97 -16.26
N CYS A 722 -25.47 12.67 -17.18
CA CYS A 722 -25.94 12.83 -18.56
C CYS A 722 -24.92 12.37 -19.60
N ASP A 723 -23.81 11.74 -19.18
CA ASP A 723 -22.76 11.21 -20.07
C ASP A 723 -22.24 12.23 -21.10
N GLY A 724 -22.17 13.51 -20.72
CA GLY A 724 -21.74 14.60 -21.60
C GLY A 724 -22.81 15.15 -22.55
N ASP A 725 -24.08 14.75 -22.40
CA ASP A 725 -25.20 15.28 -23.18
C ASP A 725 -25.70 16.62 -22.60
N MET A 726 -25.44 17.72 -23.33
CA MET A 726 -25.86 19.07 -22.93
C MET A 726 -27.38 19.23 -22.83
N ASN A 727 -28.15 18.57 -23.70
CA ASN A 727 -29.60 18.69 -23.72
C ASN A 727 -30.22 18.00 -22.51
N LYS A 728 -29.76 16.78 -22.19
CA LYS A 728 -30.16 16.07 -20.99
C LYS A 728 -29.78 16.84 -19.72
N ALA A 729 -28.55 17.38 -19.66
CA ALA A 729 -28.10 18.16 -18.51
C ALA A 729 -28.95 19.43 -18.32
N THR A 730 -29.23 20.16 -19.39
CA THR A 730 -30.07 21.38 -19.35
C THR A 730 -31.51 21.07 -18.92
N LYS A 731 -32.08 19.97 -19.43
CA LYS A 731 -33.42 19.49 -19.03
C LYS A 731 -33.46 19.15 -17.53
N LEU A 732 -32.50 18.35 -17.06
CA LEU A 732 -32.39 17.94 -15.65
C LEU A 732 -32.23 19.15 -14.71
N LEU A 733 -31.40 20.13 -15.10
CA LEU A 733 -31.18 21.34 -14.32
C LEU A 733 -32.41 22.26 -14.27
N ARG A 734 -33.23 22.28 -15.34
CA ARG A 734 -34.52 22.97 -15.36
C ARG A 734 -35.52 22.31 -14.41
N GLU A 735 -35.67 20.98 -14.48
CA GLU A 735 -36.53 20.20 -13.58
C GLU A 735 -36.12 20.42 -12.10
N PHE A 736 -34.82 20.39 -11.82
CA PHE A 736 -34.31 20.70 -10.48
C PHE A 736 -34.65 22.13 -10.03
N LYS A 737 -34.55 23.11 -10.93
CA LYS A 737 -34.87 24.50 -10.61
C LYS A 737 -36.34 24.67 -10.25
N GLU A 738 -37.23 24.02 -10.98
CA GLU A 738 -38.67 23.98 -10.70
C GLU A 738 -38.95 23.29 -9.36
N TRP A 739 -38.38 22.10 -9.14
CA TRP A 739 -38.49 21.38 -7.86
C TRP A 739 -38.01 22.22 -6.67
N LYS A 740 -36.95 23.01 -6.84
CA LYS A 740 -36.37 23.86 -5.78
C LYS A 740 -37.26 25.06 -5.39
N LEU A 741 -38.22 25.46 -6.23
CA LEU A 741 -39.14 26.57 -5.92
C LEU A 741 -40.18 26.19 -4.86
N ASN A 742 -40.48 24.92 -4.68
CA ASN A 742 -41.37 24.46 -3.62
C ASN A 742 -40.70 24.59 -2.24
N ASP A 743 -41.27 25.40 -1.35
CA ASP A 743 -40.67 25.73 -0.05
C ASP A 743 -40.56 24.51 0.89
N ASN A 744 -41.43 23.51 0.73
CA ASN A 744 -41.35 22.25 1.48
C ASN A 744 -40.00 21.54 1.26
N ASN A 745 -39.42 21.66 0.06
CA ASN A 745 -38.14 21.05 -0.28
C ASN A 745 -36.94 21.75 0.39
N LYS A 746 -37.05 23.06 0.67
CA LYS A 746 -36.03 23.77 1.46
C LYS A 746 -36.06 23.35 2.92
N GLN A 747 -37.23 23.04 3.47
CA GLN A 747 -37.39 22.55 4.83
C GLN A 747 -36.75 21.17 5.00
N LYS A 748 -36.96 20.24 4.04
CA LYS A 748 -36.28 18.93 4.02
C LYS A 748 -34.76 19.03 4.13
N TYR A 749 -34.13 20.01 3.46
CA TYR A 749 -32.69 20.22 3.61
C TYR A 749 -32.28 20.59 5.04
N LYS A 750 -33.10 21.35 5.79
CA LYS A 750 -32.76 21.71 7.17
C LYS A 750 -32.65 20.46 8.04
N ASP A 751 -33.49 19.46 7.80
CA ASP A 751 -33.49 18.19 8.55
C ASP A 751 -32.22 17.38 8.26
N TRP A 752 -31.77 17.38 6.99
CA TRP A 752 -30.60 16.61 6.55
C TRP A 752 -29.26 17.36 6.66
N LYS A 753 -29.28 18.70 6.84
CA LYS A 753 -28.09 19.56 6.79
C LYS A 753 -26.95 19.06 7.68
N LYS A 754 -27.28 18.65 8.91
CA LYS A 754 -26.27 18.13 9.86
C LYS A 754 -25.60 16.87 9.32
N GLU A 755 -26.34 15.98 8.66
CA GLU A 755 -25.80 14.73 8.13
C GLU A 755 -24.93 14.97 6.88
N PHE A 756 -25.32 15.88 5.99
CA PHE A 756 -24.48 16.32 4.88
C PHE A 756 -23.15 16.91 5.37
N VAL A 757 -23.19 17.82 6.35
CA VAL A 757 -21.98 18.45 6.90
C VAL A 757 -21.04 17.41 7.53
N LYS A 758 -21.56 16.41 8.27
CA LYS A 758 -20.71 15.33 8.83
C LYS A 758 -19.89 14.60 7.74
N HIS A 759 -20.42 14.53 6.52
CA HIS A 759 -19.78 13.93 5.36
C HIS A 759 -19.11 14.94 4.42
N ARG A 760 -18.81 16.15 4.91
CA ARG A 760 -18.11 17.22 4.17
C ARG A 760 -18.87 17.80 2.99
N CYS A 761 -20.19 17.58 2.94
CA CYS A 761 -21.02 18.17 1.91
C CYS A 761 -21.54 19.53 2.40
N CYS A 762 -20.72 20.56 2.24
CA CYS A 762 -21.03 21.92 2.71
C CYS A 762 -21.74 22.79 1.67
N ASP A 763 -21.76 22.39 0.40
CA ASP A 763 -22.46 23.12 -0.67
C ASP A 763 -23.96 22.81 -0.65
N ARG A 764 -24.75 23.78 -0.19
CA ARG A 764 -26.23 23.67 -0.13
C ARG A 764 -26.86 23.34 -1.48
N ALA A 765 -26.34 23.88 -2.58
CA ALA A 765 -26.93 23.67 -3.89
C ALA A 765 -26.73 22.21 -4.34
N ILE A 766 -25.54 21.67 -4.12
CA ILE A 766 -25.20 20.26 -4.38
C ILE A 766 -26.03 19.33 -3.50
N ASN A 767 -26.18 19.64 -2.21
CA ASN A 767 -26.97 18.83 -1.28
C ASN A 767 -28.44 18.74 -1.71
N LEU A 768 -29.06 19.89 -2.00
CA LEU A 768 -30.45 19.94 -2.50
C LEU A 768 -30.61 19.16 -3.81
N PHE A 769 -29.63 19.24 -4.69
CA PHE A 769 -29.66 18.51 -5.96
C PHE A 769 -29.66 16.99 -5.74
N HIS A 770 -28.85 16.47 -4.83
CA HIS A 770 -28.84 15.04 -4.55
C HIS A 770 -30.13 14.54 -3.87
N ILE A 771 -30.78 15.37 -3.05
CA ILE A 771 -32.12 15.07 -2.53
C ILE A 771 -33.10 14.93 -3.69
N PHE A 772 -33.13 15.92 -4.60
CA PHE A 772 -33.96 15.89 -5.81
C PHE A 772 -33.73 14.62 -6.64
N LEU A 773 -32.48 14.25 -6.92
CA LEU A 773 -32.17 13.06 -7.72
C LEU A 773 -32.66 11.77 -7.07
N THR A 774 -32.64 11.70 -5.74
CA THR A 774 -33.12 10.52 -5.00
C THR A 774 -34.63 10.43 -5.03
N GLU A 775 -35.33 11.55 -4.77
CA GLU A 775 -36.80 11.59 -4.78
C GLU A 775 -37.41 11.27 -6.15
N ASN A 776 -36.73 11.67 -7.23
CA ASN A 776 -37.18 11.41 -8.59
C ASN A 776 -36.72 10.04 -9.13
N GLY A 777 -36.18 9.17 -8.27
CA GLY A 777 -35.78 7.82 -8.65
C GLY A 777 -34.60 7.77 -9.63
N ILE A 778 -33.88 8.87 -9.83
CA ILE A 778 -32.66 8.90 -10.66
C ILE A 778 -31.54 8.15 -9.93
N LEU A 779 -31.44 8.34 -8.61
CA LEU A 779 -30.57 7.58 -7.72
C LEU A 779 -31.38 6.52 -6.96
N ARG A 780 -31.92 5.52 -7.68
CA ARG A 780 -32.85 4.49 -7.17
C ARG A 780 -32.41 3.88 -5.82
N GLY A 781 -33.14 4.18 -4.74
CA GLY A 781 -32.92 3.59 -3.42
C GLY A 781 -31.63 4.03 -2.71
N HIS A 782 -30.99 5.08 -3.19
CA HIS A 782 -29.68 5.51 -2.70
C HIS A 782 -29.76 6.68 -1.72
N ASN A 783 -28.84 6.71 -0.75
CA ASN A 783 -28.75 7.81 0.21
C ASN A 783 -28.18 9.07 -0.48
N PRO A 784 -28.90 10.22 -0.49
CA PRO A 784 -28.44 11.44 -1.16
C PRO A 784 -27.12 11.97 -0.57
N VAL A 785 -26.89 11.75 0.72
CA VAL A 785 -25.66 12.16 1.41
C VAL A 785 -24.45 11.38 0.89
N LYS A 786 -24.63 10.08 0.58
CA LYS A 786 -23.56 9.23 0.05
C LYS A 786 -23.01 9.79 -1.26
N TYR A 787 -23.89 10.09 -2.22
CA TYR A 787 -23.49 10.55 -3.55
C TYR A 787 -22.93 11.98 -3.50
N ALA A 788 -23.54 12.86 -2.71
CA ALA A 788 -22.99 14.19 -2.50
C ALA A 788 -21.57 14.13 -1.93
N ALA A 789 -21.29 13.23 -0.99
CA ALA A 789 -19.98 13.06 -0.39
C ALA A 789 -18.94 12.54 -1.39
N ILE A 790 -19.34 11.59 -2.25
CA ILE A 790 -18.49 11.11 -3.36
C ILE A 790 -18.14 12.26 -4.29
N CYS A 791 -19.11 13.04 -4.77
CA CYS A 791 -18.83 14.16 -5.67
C CYS A 791 -17.98 15.26 -5.03
N THR A 792 -18.27 15.63 -3.78
CA THR A 792 -17.63 16.77 -3.10
C THR A 792 -16.22 16.45 -2.61
N ALA A 793 -16.06 15.38 -1.84
CA ALA A 793 -14.81 15.08 -1.14
C ALA A 793 -13.95 14.04 -1.85
N SER A 794 -14.57 13.08 -2.56
CA SER A 794 -13.82 12.02 -3.26
C SER A 794 -13.47 12.40 -4.69
N ASN A 795 -14.39 12.92 -5.50
CA ASN A 795 -14.08 13.25 -6.90
C ASN A 795 -13.42 14.63 -7.02
N GLY A 796 -13.78 15.54 -6.12
CA GLY A 796 -13.37 16.94 -6.18
C GLY A 796 -14.28 17.76 -7.09
N LEU A 797 -14.37 19.06 -6.81
CA LEU A 797 -15.22 20.00 -7.54
C LEU A 797 -14.36 21.07 -8.20
N PRO A 798 -14.28 21.15 -9.54
CA PRO A 798 -13.27 21.97 -10.20
C PRO A 798 -13.48 23.47 -10.02
N TYR A 799 -14.72 23.93 -9.83
CA TYR A 799 -15.09 25.33 -10.02
C TYR A 799 -15.26 26.10 -8.71
N VAL A 800 -14.79 27.34 -8.70
CA VAL A 800 -14.93 28.32 -7.61
C VAL A 800 -15.84 29.48 -8.04
N GLU A 801 -16.29 30.27 -7.06
CA GLU A 801 -17.15 31.44 -7.35
C GLU A 801 -16.44 32.50 -8.21
N ASN A 802 -15.11 32.58 -8.15
CA ASN A 802 -14.35 33.52 -8.98
C ASN A 802 -14.44 33.16 -10.47
N ASP A 803 -14.52 31.88 -10.85
CA ASP A 803 -14.69 31.45 -12.24
C ASP A 803 -15.94 32.05 -12.85
N LYS A 804 -17.03 32.07 -12.07
CA LYS A 804 -18.30 32.66 -12.47
C LYS A 804 -18.19 34.17 -12.69
N LYS A 805 -17.36 34.88 -11.91
CA LYS A 805 -17.09 36.31 -12.11
C LYS A 805 -16.29 36.54 -13.39
N THR A 806 -15.27 35.72 -13.64
CA THR A 806 -14.44 35.79 -14.85
C THR A 806 -15.28 35.55 -16.11
N MET A 807 -16.16 34.54 -16.10
CA MET A 807 -17.10 34.26 -17.19
C MET A 807 -18.03 35.45 -17.49
N LYS A 808 -18.51 36.16 -16.46
CA LYS A 808 -19.36 37.35 -16.65
C LYS A 808 -18.59 38.54 -17.22
N LYS A 809 -17.30 38.67 -16.87
CA LYS A 809 -16.44 39.76 -17.35
C LYS A 809 -16.01 39.57 -18.81
N GLY A 810 -15.70 38.34 -19.23
CA GLY A 810 -15.35 38.02 -20.63
C GLY A 810 -16.40 38.51 -21.64
N LYS A 811 -17.69 38.39 -21.30
CA LYS A 811 -18.80 38.93 -22.10
C LYS A 811 -18.82 40.45 -22.25
N ARG A 812 -18.23 41.21 -21.32
CA ARG A 812 -18.20 42.69 -21.43
C ARG A 812 -17.17 43.18 -22.46
N HIS A 813 -16.17 42.38 -22.81
CA HIS A 813 -15.18 42.73 -23.83
C HIS A 813 -15.60 42.30 -25.25
N GLU A 814 -16.41 41.25 -25.38
CA GLU A 814 -16.99 40.85 -26.69
C GLU A 814 -18.18 41.72 -27.15
N PHE A 815 -18.69 42.62 -26.30
CA PHE A 815 -19.71 43.62 -26.68
C PHE A 815 -19.14 45.03 -26.90
N ILE A 816 -17.82 45.22 -26.75
CA ILE A 816 -17.09 46.50 -26.96
C ILE A 816 -16.06 46.38 -28.11
N LYS A 817 -16.03 45.22 -28.79
CA LYS A 817 -15.51 45.08 -30.16
C LYS A 817 -16.68 44.79 -31.07
#